data_AF-A0A452T6D8-F1
#
_entry.id   AF-A0A452T6D8-F1
#
_cell.length_a   1.000
_cell.length_b   1.000
_cell.length_c   1.000
_cell.angle_alpha   90.00
_cell.angle_beta   90.00
_cell.angle_gamma   90.00
#
_symmetry.space_group_name_H-M   'P 1'
#
loop_
_entity.id
_entity.type
_entity.pdbx_description
1 polymer ?
#
loop_
_entity_poly.entity_id
_entity_poly.type
_entity_poly.pdbx_seq_one_letter_code
_entity_poly.pdbx_strand_id
1 'polypeptide(L)'
;MPLVGFCFGVCRCCNKCGGEMHQRQKKNGTFLRKYFTITLLVICIFISVGIIYGFVANHHLRTQIEKTRKLADSNFKDLRTLLNGTPAQINYVLSQYATTKKKAFSDLDNIKSLLGGGIHEQLRPKVMPVLDNIKAMAEAIKETKEALVNLNTTLKELKESTARLNTSLSDVRRNVEQSLGDPMCAVPPVATTCNNIRVSLGQLDDNTDLGQLPSLDQQIDNINDVLRTDLSSLVQEGYKSFNDIPEIVQNQTTNIISDIKRTLNSIGSDIENIGQQIPIQDKLSNFMGYINDTETYIHQNLPTLEEYDSYRWLGGLVVCCLLTLVVVFYYLGLMCGTCGYDRHATPTRRGCVSNTGGVFLMVGVGVSFLFCWVLMTIVVLTFVIGGNVEKLVCEPYQNRKLFQILDTPYLLNENWKYYLSGMVFNNPDINLTFEQVYSDCKENKGIYTTLRLENSYNISEHLNIQEHAENINNDFQNLNVNVGNIVLLDEAGRRNLMDFSSSGVDTIDYNIYLAEMGKAPTKVNLLSFANDLEAKADHLSTTQQSVRELQHKSGGLGTKVAHIISSLDSAQDFLKTRISSVIVEESKKYGNTVIGYFERYLQWVKISITEQIAACKPVATALDSAVDVLLCSYIIDPVNLFWFGIGKATIFLLPAIIFAVKLAKYYRRMDSEDVYDDMENGNIGFHRHHSTQTV
;
A
#
# COMPACT_ATOMS: atom_id res chain seq x y z
N MET A 1 -19.80 65.14 -16.55
CA MET A 1 -18.57 65.78 -17.07
C MET A 1 -18.77 66.52 -18.38
N PRO A 2 -19.38 65.97 -19.45
CA PRO A 2 -19.64 66.70 -20.71
C PRO A 2 -20.40 68.00 -20.55
N LEU A 3 -21.48 67.99 -19.77
CA LEU A 3 -22.25 69.19 -19.45
C LEU A 3 -21.41 70.23 -18.69
N VAL A 4 -20.59 69.77 -17.75
CA VAL A 4 -19.67 70.65 -17.00
C VAL A 4 -18.58 71.22 -17.92
N GLY A 5 -18.03 70.42 -18.83
CA GLY A 5 -17.04 70.85 -19.82
C GLY A 5 -17.61 71.81 -20.85
N PHE A 6 -18.84 71.58 -21.33
CA PHE A 6 -19.57 72.50 -22.21
C PHE A 6 -19.86 73.82 -21.49
N CYS A 7 -20.43 73.77 -20.27
CA CYS A 7 -20.65 74.95 -19.44
C CYS A 7 -19.35 75.68 -19.11
N PHE A 8 -18.24 74.95 -18.88
CA PHE A 8 -16.91 75.54 -18.67
C PHE A 8 -16.37 76.21 -19.93
N GLY A 9 -16.55 75.58 -21.09
CA GLY A 9 -16.20 76.13 -22.41
C GLY A 9 -16.97 77.41 -22.71
N VAL A 10 -18.30 77.40 -22.54
CA VAL A 10 -19.16 78.58 -22.71
C VAL A 10 -18.81 79.66 -21.67
N CYS A 11 -18.63 79.31 -20.40
CA CYS A 11 -18.16 80.22 -19.34
C CYS A 11 -16.83 80.88 -19.73
N ARG A 12 -15.91 80.11 -20.33
CA ARG A 12 -14.61 80.58 -20.80
C ARG A 12 -14.73 81.49 -22.02
N CYS A 13 -15.60 81.19 -22.98
CA CYS A 13 -15.91 82.05 -24.12
C CYS A 13 -16.53 83.39 -23.68
N CYS A 14 -17.28 83.40 -22.59
CA CYS A 14 -17.80 84.62 -21.95
C CYS A 14 -16.79 85.31 -21.01
N ASN A 15 -15.48 85.09 -21.22
CA ASN A 15 -14.38 85.63 -20.40
C ASN A 15 -14.41 85.26 -18.90
N LYS A 16 -15.23 84.30 -18.46
CA LYS A 16 -15.25 83.79 -17.08
C LYS A 16 -14.45 82.48 -16.99
N CYS A 17 -14.37 81.83 -15.82
CA CYS A 17 -13.67 80.54 -15.65
C CYS A 17 -12.19 80.51 -16.15
N GLY A 18 -11.51 81.66 -16.11
CA GLY A 18 -10.14 81.81 -16.64
C GLY A 18 -10.03 82.10 -18.14
N GLY A 19 -11.15 82.44 -18.79
CA GLY A 19 -11.20 83.03 -20.12
C GLY A 19 -10.65 84.45 -20.16
N GLU A 20 -10.93 85.26 -19.13
CA GLU A 20 -10.32 86.58 -18.93
C GLU A 20 -8.79 86.46 -18.93
N MET A 21 -8.14 87.07 -19.94
CA MET A 21 -6.70 87.20 -20.03
C MET A 21 -6.23 88.41 -19.21
N HIS A 22 -6.75 88.51 -18.00
CA HIS A 22 -6.42 89.53 -17.01
C HIS A 22 -5.94 88.86 -15.71
N GLN A 23 -4.85 89.36 -15.13
CA GLN A 23 -4.30 88.83 -13.88
C GLN A 23 -4.19 89.89 -12.79
N ARG A 24 -4.99 89.71 -11.73
CA ARG A 24 -4.80 90.42 -10.46
C ARG A 24 -3.56 89.91 -9.74
N GLN A 25 -2.61 90.79 -9.46
CA GLN A 25 -1.44 90.44 -8.67
C GLN A 25 -1.86 90.22 -7.20
N LYS A 26 -1.51 89.08 -6.61
CA LYS A 26 -1.82 88.74 -5.21
C LYS A 26 -0.53 88.61 -4.42
N LYS A 27 -0.51 89.11 -3.17
CA LYS A 27 0.63 89.01 -2.23
C LYS A 27 1.17 87.57 -2.08
N ASN A 28 0.30 86.56 -2.16
CA ASN A 28 0.64 85.13 -2.06
C ASN A 28 0.86 84.42 -3.41
N GLY A 29 1.00 85.15 -4.53
CA GLY A 29 1.03 84.59 -5.88
C GLY A 29 2.15 83.57 -6.13
N THR A 30 3.35 83.81 -5.62
CA THR A 30 4.51 82.92 -5.77
C THR A 30 4.31 81.59 -5.05
N PHE A 31 3.72 81.62 -3.84
CA PHE A 31 3.40 80.42 -3.06
C PHE A 31 2.32 79.59 -3.78
N LEU A 32 1.24 80.24 -4.22
CA LEU A 32 0.12 79.56 -4.86
C LEU A 32 0.51 78.90 -6.19
N ARG A 33 1.40 79.54 -6.96
CA ARG A 33 1.99 78.94 -8.17
C ARG A 33 2.78 77.68 -7.83
N LYS A 34 3.74 77.75 -6.90
CA LYS A 34 4.55 76.59 -6.49
C LYS A 34 3.67 75.44 -5.99
N TYR A 35 2.65 75.75 -5.19
CA TYR A 35 1.67 74.79 -4.72
C TYR A 35 0.96 74.09 -5.89
N PHE A 36 0.36 74.84 -6.82
CA PHE A 36 -0.30 74.26 -7.99
C PHE A 36 0.65 73.47 -8.89
N THR A 37 1.90 73.90 -9.07
CA THR A 37 2.92 73.16 -9.82
C THR A 37 3.21 71.80 -9.18
N ILE A 38 3.49 71.77 -7.87
CA ILE A 38 3.82 70.53 -7.14
C ILE A 38 2.61 69.60 -7.11
N THR A 39 1.43 70.13 -6.80
CA THR A 39 0.20 69.33 -6.75
C THR A 39 -0.13 68.73 -8.13
N LEU A 40 -0.02 69.51 -9.21
CA LEU A 40 -0.28 69.00 -10.55
C LEU A 40 0.77 67.95 -10.96
N LEU A 41 2.05 68.14 -10.61
CA LEU A 41 3.11 67.16 -10.86
C LEU A 41 2.82 65.83 -10.16
N VAL A 42 2.46 65.87 -8.87
CA VAL A 42 2.10 64.67 -8.10
C VAL A 42 0.90 63.96 -8.72
N ILE A 43 -0.13 64.71 -9.13
CA ILE A 43 -1.30 64.14 -9.81
C ILE A 43 -0.90 63.50 -11.15
N CYS A 44 -0.02 64.13 -11.94
CA CYS A 44 0.46 63.56 -13.20
C CYS A 44 1.18 62.23 -12.98
N ILE A 45 1.98 62.09 -11.91
CA ILE A 45 2.63 60.82 -11.55
C ILE A 45 1.58 59.74 -11.27
N PHE A 46 0.54 60.05 -10.48
CA PHE A 46 -0.54 59.09 -10.20
C PHE A 46 -1.30 58.66 -11.45
N ILE A 47 -1.54 59.59 -12.39
CA ILE A 47 -2.15 59.28 -13.68
C ILE A 47 -1.22 58.40 -14.51
N SER A 48 0.09 58.71 -14.58
CA SER A 48 1.09 57.89 -15.28
C SER A 48 1.14 56.45 -14.77
N VAL A 49 1.07 56.22 -13.45
CA VAL A 49 1.00 54.86 -12.89
C VAL A 49 -0.26 54.12 -13.35
N GLY A 50 -1.42 54.80 -13.38
CA GLY A 50 -2.66 54.21 -13.89
C GLY A 50 -2.58 53.83 -15.36
N ILE A 51 -1.94 54.67 -16.19
CA ILE A 51 -1.69 54.40 -17.61
C ILE A 51 -0.78 53.16 -17.78
N ILE A 52 0.28 53.03 -16.97
CA ILE A 52 1.18 51.86 -17.00
C ILE A 52 0.38 50.58 -16.71
N TYR A 53 -0.47 50.58 -15.67
CA TYR A 53 -1.35 49.44 -15.40
C TYR A 53 -2.29 49.14 -16.57
N GLY A 54 -2.85 50.15 -17.21
CA GLY A 54 -3.66 49.98 -18.42
C GLY A 54 -2.90 49.31 -19.57
N PHE A 55 -1.67 49.77 -19.88
CA PHE A 55 -0.84 49.14 -20.91
C PHE A 55 -0.46 47.70 -20.56
N VAL A 56 0.00 47.46 -19.33
CA VAL A 56 0.40 46.13 -18.85
C VAL A 56 -0.78 45.18 -18.90
N ALA A 57 -1.95 45.57 -18.37
CA ALA A 57 -3.15 44.76 -18.39
C ALA A 57 -3.60 44.43 -19.82
N ASN A 58 -3.63 45.44 -20.69
CA ASN A 58 -4.07 45.25 -22.08
C ASN A 58 -3.17 44.29 -22.85
N HIS A 59 -1.84 44.41 -22.67
CA HIS A 59 -0.88 43.51 -23.30
C HIS A 59 -0.87 42.11 -22.65
N HIS A 60 -0.98 42.03 -21.32
CA HIS A 60 -1.00 40.76 -20.61
C HIS A 60 -2.17 39.89 -21.04
N LEU A 61 -3.38 40.45 -21.14
CA LEU A 61 -4.56 39.75 -21.64
C LEU A 61 -4.33 39.11 -23.02
N ARG A 62 -3.73 39.85 -23.97
CA ARG A 62 -3.39 39.34 -25.30
C ARG A 62 -2.49 38.10 -25.21
N THR A 63 -1.41 38.19 -24.44
CA THR A 63 -0.44 37.10 -24.30
C THR A 63 -1.01 35.85 -23.63
N GLN A 64 -2.03 36.00 -22.78
CA GLN A 64 -2.68 34.86 -22.13
C GLN A 64 -3.74 34.19 -23.02
N ILE A 65 -4.47 34.97 -23.81
CA ILE A 65 -5.40 34.44 -24.81
C ILE A 65 -4.67 33.53 -25.80
N GLU A 66 -3.47 33.92 -26.26
CA GLU A 66 -2.64 33.09 -27.15
C GLU A 66 -2.21 31.74 -26.53
N LYS A 67 -2.14 31.64 -25.19
CA LYS A 67 -1.83 30.38 -24.49
C LYS A 67 -3.04 29.48 -24.29
N THR A 68 -4.25 30.02 -24.41
CA THR A 68 -5.51 29.32 -24.13
C THR A 68 -5.67 28.07 -24.98
N ARG A 69 -5.25 28.12 -26.26
CA ARG A 69 -5.28 26.95 -27.16
C ARG A 69 -4.53 25.75 -26.59
N LYS A 70 -3.28 25.95 -26.19
CA LYS A 70 -2.41 24.88 -25.68
C LYS A 70 -2.98 24.27 -24.39
N LEU A 71 -3.58 25.12 -23.54
CA LEU A 71 -4.22 24.66 -22.31
C LEU A 71 -5.46 23.82 -22.61
N ALA A 72 -6.33 24.28 -23.51
CA ALA A 72 -7.50 23.52 -23.94
C ALA A 72 -7.12 22.17 -24.56
N ASP A 73 -6.15 22.17 -25.49
CA ASP A 73 -5.65 20.95 -26.16
C ASP A 73 -5.09 19.94 -25.13
N SER A 74 -4.36 20.42 -24.13
CA SER A 74 -3.83 19.57 -23.05
C SER A 74 -4.97 18.95 -22.23
N ASN A 75 -5.97 19.73 -21.84
CA ASN A 75 -7.09 19.23 -21.04
C ASN A 75 -7.92 18.19 -21.81
N PHE A 76 -8.22 18.43 -23.09
CA PHE A 76 -8.94 17.46 -23.91
C PHE A 76 -8.15 16.17 -24.12
N LYS A 77 -6.83 16.27 -24.28
CA LYS A 77 -5.96 15.10 -24.35
C LYS A 77 -5.99 14.29 -23.05
N ASP A 78 -5.95 14.95 -21.90
CA ASP A 78 -6.01 14.26 -20.60
C ASP A 78 -7.36 13.58 -20.38
N LEU A 79 -8.47 14.24 -20.74
CA LEU A 79 -9.81 13.65 -20.69
C LEU A 79 -9.94 12.44 -21.64
N ARG A 80 -9.43 12.53 -22.87
CA ARG A 80 -9.40 11.38 -23.79
C ARG A 80 -8.57 10.22 -23.25
N THR A 81 -7.43 10.52 -22.64
CA THR A 81 -6.56 9.50 -22.04
C THR A 81 -7.27 8.79 -20.89
N LEU A 82 -7.99 9.52 -20.03
CA LEU A 82 -8.83 8.96 -18.98
C LEU A 82 -9.88 8.00 -19.56
N LEU A 83 -10.62 8.43 -20.58
CA LEU A 83 -11.74 7.65 -21.14
C LEU A 83 -11.26 6.42 -21.92
N ASN A 84 -10.24 6.57 -22.77
CA ASN A 84 -9.69 5.46 -23.55
C ASN A 84 -8.92 4.46 -22.68
N GLY A 85 -8.27 4.93 -21.61
CA GLY A 85 -7.51 4.08 -20.69
C GLY A 85 -8.40 3.25 -19.75
N THR A 86 -9.59 3.73 -19.43
CA THR A 86 -10.48 3.10 -18.44
C THR A 86 -10.87 1.66 -18.80
N PRO A 87 -11.40 1.35 -20.01
CA PRO A 87 -11.73 -0.02 -20.38
C PRO A 87 -10.53 -0.97 -20.32
N ALA A 88 -9.36 -0.51 -20.75
CA ALA A 88 -8.13 -1.31 -20.74
C ALA A 88 -7.67 -1.63 -19.31
N GLN A 89 -7.79 -0.68 -18.37
CA GLN A 89 -7.46 -0.90 -16.96
C GLN A 89 -8.41 -1.90 -16.29
N ILE A 90 -9.72 -1.82 -16.59
CA ILE A 90 -10.71 -2.77 -16.07
C ILE A 90 -10.41 -4.17 -16.61
N ASN A 91 -10.22 -4.31 -17.92
CA ASN A 91 -9.86 -5.59 -18.54
C ASN A 91 -8.56 -6.16 -17.96
N TYR A 92 -7.57 -5.32 -17.68
CA TYR A 92 -6.34 -5.75 -17.02
C TYR A 92 -6.61 -6.34 -15.63
N VAL A 93 -7.38 -5.65 -14.78
CA VAL A 93 -7.71 -6.12 -13.43
C VAL A 93 -8.53 -7.42 -13.47
N LEU A 94 -9.50 -7.53 -14.37
CA LEU A 94 -10.28 -8.76 -14.57
C LEU A 94 -9.41 -9.91 -15.09
N SER A 95 -8.47 -9.64 -16.00
CA SER A 95 -7.57 -10.68 -16.55
C SER A 95 -6.64 -11.31 -15.49
N GLN A 96 -6.38 -10.62 -14.37
CA GLN A 96 -5.57 -11.17 -13.27
C GLN A 96 -6.24 -12.37 -12.58
N TYR A 97 -7.52 -12.65 -12.85
CA TYR A 97 -8.16 -13.89 -12.42
C TYR A 97 -7.36 -15.13 -12.84
N ALA A 98 -6.73 -15.10 -14.02
CA ALA A 98 -5.90 -16.20 -14.51
C ALA A 98 -4.76 -16.56 -13.54
N THR A 99 -4.17 -15.56 -12.88
CA THR A 99 -3.10 -15.75 -11.89
C THR A 99 -3.63 -16.44 -10.63
N THR A 100 -4.76 -15.95 -10.11
CA THR A 100 -5.44 -16.54 -8.95
C THR A 100 -5.88 -17.98 -9.24
N LYS A 101 -6.50 -18.21 -10.40
CA LYS A 101 -6.90 -19.54 -10.88
C LYS A 101 -5.71 -20.47 -10.98
N LYS A 102 -4.58 -20.02 -11.55
CA LYS A 102 -3.35 -20.84 -11.65
C LYS A 102 -2.82 -21.24 -10.28
N LYS A 103 -2.83 -20.34 -9.30
CA LYS A 103 -2.42 -20.66 -7.93
C LYS A 103 -3.37 -21.67 -7.27
N ALA A 104 -4.69 -21.48 -7.39
CA ALA A 104 -5.66 -22.45 -6.90
C ALA A 104 -5.49 -23.82 -7.56
N PHE A 105 -5.32 -23.87 -8.88
CA PHE A 105 -5.11 -25.11 -9.62
C PHE A 105 -3.83 -25.81 -9.19
N SER A 106 -2.74 -25.05 -9.00
CA SER A 106 -1.50 -25.57 -8.46
C SER A 106 -1.72 -26.24 -7.10
N ASP A 107 -2.50 -25.65 -6.20
CA ASP A 107 -2.72 -26.23 -4.88
C ASP A 107 -3.67 -27.44 -4.94
N LEU A 108 -4.66 -27.41 -5.84
CA LEU A 108 -5.55 -28.53 -6.16
C LEU A 108 -4.78 -29.72 -6.76
N ASP A 109 -3.80 -29.47 -7.64
CA ASP A 109 -2.92 -30.49 -8.21
C ASP A 109 -1.97 -31.10 -7.15
N ASN A 110 -1.61 -30.31 -6.13
CA ASN A 110 -0.75 -30.74 -5.03
C ASN A 110 -1.54 -31.21 -3.79
N ILE A 111 -2.78 -31.69 -3.96
CA ILE A 111 -3.60 -32.15 -2.83
C ILE A 111 -2.95 -33.27 -2.01
N LYS A 112 -2.14 -34.14 -2.64
CA LYS A 112 -1.37 -35.20 -1.97
C LYS A 112 -0.51 -34.60 -0.85
N SER A 113 0.28 -33.58 -1.16
CA SER A 113 1.20 -32.99 -0.18
C SER A 113 0.49 -32.02 0.76
N LEU A 114 -0.50 -31.27 0.28
CA LEU A 114 -1.17 -30.22 1.07
C LEU A 114 -2.22 -30.79 2.03
N LEU A 115 -3.25 -31.46 1.51
CA LEU A 115 -4.29 -32.06 2.34
C LEU A 115 -3.83 -33.40 2.93
N GLY A 116 -3.31 -34.29 2.06
CA GLY A 116 -2.83 -35.60 2.47
C GLY A 116 -1.67 -35.52 3.47
N GLY A 117 -0.70 -34.66 3.19
CA GLY A 117 0.41 -34.37 4.11
C GLY A 117 -0.04 -33.68 5.39
N GLY A 118 -1.01 -32.77 5.33
CA GLY A 118 -1.60 -32.14 6.53
C GLY A 118 -2.25 -33.15 7.48
N ILE A 119 -3.03 -34.10 6.94
CA ILE A 119 -3.63 -35.20 7.71
C ILE A 119 -2.53 -36.09 8.30
N HIS A 120 -1.53 -36.46 7.50
CA HIS A 120 -0.41 -37.29 7.97
C HIS A 120 0.34 -36.63 9.14
N GLU A 121 0.70 -35.36 9.02
CA GLU A 121 1.43 -34.62 10.06
C GLU A 121 0.62 -34.43 11.34
N GLN A 122 -0.71 -34.28 11.27
CA GLN A 122 -1.57 -34.26 12.46
C GLN A 122 -1.56 -35.58 13.24
N LEU A 123 -1.50 -36.71 12.53
CA LEU A 123 -1.53 -38.05 13.13
C LEU A 123 -0.14 -38.55 13.56
N ARG A 124 0.91 -38.05 12.90
CA ARG A 124 2.31 -38.47 13.05
C ARG A 124 2.81 -38.52 14.50
N PRO A 125 2.54 -37.53 15.38
CA PRO A 125 3.07 -37.54 16.75
C PRO A 125 2.52 -38.65 17.63
N LYS A 126 1.35 -39.21 17.28
CA LYS A 126 0.72 -40.31 18.02
C LYS A 126 1.04 -41.69 17.44
N VAL A 127 1.28 -41.78 16.14
CA VAL A 127 1.47 -43.04 15.43
C VAL A 127 2.96 -43.44 15.34
N MET A 128 3.82 -42.53 14.90
CA MET A 128 5.23 -42.86 14.61
C MET A 128 5.99 -43.42 15.83
N PRO A 129 5.89 -42.84 17.05
CA PRO A 129 6.61 -43.37 18.20
C PRO A 129 6.22 -44.81 18.56
N VAL A 130 4.97 -45.20 18.30
CA VAL A 130 4.49 -46.57 18.54
C VAL A 130 5.13 -47.54 17.56
N LEU A 131 5.13 -47.21 16.27
CA LEU A 131 5.77 -48.03 15.25
C LEU A 131 7.29 -48.15 15.49
N ASP A 132 7.95 -47.05 15.86
CA ASP A 132 9.38 -47.03 16.20
C ASP A 132 9.67 -47.93 17.40
N ASN A 133 8.83 -47.91 18.44
CA ASN A 133 8.98 -48.76 19.61
C ASN A 133 8.77 -50.26 19.28
N ILE A 134 7.80 -50.59 18.42
CA ILE A 134 7.59 -52.00 18.01
C ILE A 134 8.78 -52.48 17.17
N LYS A 135 9.30 -51.64 16.28
CA LYS A 135 10.51 -51.94 15.50
C LYS A 135 11.72 -52.19 16.42
N ALA A 136 11.96 -51.31 17.38
CA ALA A 136 13.02 -51.49 18.37
C ALA A 136 12.85 -52.77 19.18
N MET A 137 11.60 -53.15 19.49
CA MET A 137 11.32 -54.44 20.14
C MET A 137 11.60 -55.63 19.23
N ALA A 138 11.27 -55.56 17.94
CA ALA A 138 11.60 -56.60 16.96
C ALA A 138 13.12 -56.83 16.87
N GLU A 139 13.91 -55.75 16.88
CA GLU A 139 15.38 -55.80 16.96
C GLU A 139 15.83 -56.42 18.29
N ALA A 140 15.24 -55.99 19.42
CA ALA A 140 15.55 -56.53 20.74
C ALA A 140 15.25 -58.03 20.87
N ILE A 141 14.17 -58.54 20.24
CA ILE A 141 13.85 -59.98 20.20
C ILE A 141 15.00 -60.75 19.53
N LYS A 142 15.47 -60.26 18.38
CA LYS A 142 16.56 -60.89 17.62
C LYS A 142 17.87 -60.87 18.40
N GLU A 143 18.23 -59.73 18.98
CA GLU A 143 19.44 -59.61 19.81
C GLU A 143 19.36 -60.49 21.07
N THR A 144 18.18 -60.62 21.67
CA THR A 144 17.97 -61.49 22.84
C THR A 144 18.16 -62.95 22.47
N LYS A 145 17.68 -63.37 21.28
CA LYS A 145 17.94 -64.72 20.74
C LYS A 145 19.44 -64.97 20.58
N GLU A 146 20.15 -64.05 19.94
CA GLU A 146 21.60 -64.17 19.71
C GLU A 146 22.37 -64.26 21.04
N ALA A 147 22.05 -63.38 22.00
CA ALA A 147 22.65 -63.41 23.33
C ALA A 147 22.33 -64.70 24.09
N LEU A 148 21.11 -65.22 24.00
CA LEU A 148 20.69 -66.46 24.67
C LEU A 148 21.36 -67.70 24.07
N VAL A 149 21.47 -67.77 22.73
CA VAL A 149 22.17 -68.84 22.02
C VAL A 149 23.67 -68.82 22.35
N ASN A 150 24.28 -67.64 22.34
CA ASN A 150 25.69 -67.48 22.74
C ASN A 150 25.89 -67.96 24.17
N LEU A 151 25.07 -67.50 25.12
CA LEU A 151 25.17 -67.91 26.52
C LEU A 151 25.00 -69.42 26.69
N ASN A 152 24.03 -70.04 26.01
CA ASN A 152 23.81 -71.49 26.10
C ASN A 152 24.97 -72.29 25.50
N THR A 153 25.55 -71.80 24.40
CA THR A 153 26.72 -72.43 23.77
C THR A 153 27.93 -72.35 24.69
N THR A 154 28.23 -71.16 25.22
CA THR A 154 29.35 -70.98 26.17
C THR A 154 29.11 -71.75 27.47
N LEU A 155 27.87 -71.85 27.95
CA LEU A 155 27.54 -72.67 29.11
C LEU A 155 27.77 -74.17 28.85
N LYS A 156 27.44 -74.67 27.66
CA LYS A 156 27.73 -76.07 27.26
C LYS A 156 29.23 -76.33 27.19
N GLU A 157 29.98 -75.45 26.55
CA GLU A 157 31.45 -75.52 26.48
C GLU A 157 32.11 -75.45 27.85
N LEU A 158 31.58 -74.60 28.75
CA LEU A 158 32.06 -74.48 30.12
C LEU A 158 31.75 -75.74 30.92
N LYS A 159 30.54 -76.33 30.82
CA LYS A 159 30.20 -77.60 31.46
C LYS A 159 31.12 -78.73 31.01
N GLU A 160 31.40 -78.83 29.71
CA GLU A 160 32.34 -79.82 29.17
C GLU A 160 33.78 -79.58 29.66
N SER A 161 34.22 -78.31 29.67
CA SER A 161 35.57 -77.94 30.11
C SER A 161 35.78 -78.19 31.60
N THR A 162 34.78 -77.88 32.43
CA THR A 162 34.79 -78.17 33.87
C THR A 162 34.72 -79.68 34.13
N ALA A 163 33.93 -80.45 33.37
CA ALA A 163 33.93 -81.91 33.49
C ALA A 163 35.29 -82.52 33.14
N ARG A 164 35.96 -82.01 32.10
CA ARG A 164 37.35 -82.39 31.77
C ARG A 164 38.32 -82.01 32.88
N LEU A 165 38.22 -80.79 33.40
CA LEU A 165 39.04 -80.32 34.53
C LEU A 165 38.84 -81.21 35.77
N ASN A 166 37.61 -81.55 36.13
CA ASN A 166 37.30 -82.43 37.25
C ASN A 166 37.88 -83.83 37.03
N THR A 167 37.77 -84.38 35.81
CA THR A 167 38.41 -85.66 35.46
C THR A 167 39.93 -85.57 35.63
N SER A 168 40.56 -84.50 35.13
CA SER A 168 42.01 -84.27 35.28
C SER A 168 42.43 -84.08 36.74
N LEU A 169 41.66 -83.34 37.55
CA LEU A 169 41.92 -83.17 38.99
C LEU A 169 41.77 -84.50 39.74
N SER A 170 40.76 -85.29 39.40
CA SER A 170 40.55 -86.64 39.95
C SER A 170 41.70 -87.58 39.56
N ASP A 171 42.20 -87.50 38.33
CA ASP A 171 43.37 -88.27 37.89
C ASP A 171 44.64 -87.86 38.61
N VAL A 172 44.88 -86.55 38.77
CA VAL A 172 46.01 -86.03 39.57
C VAL A 172 45.88 -86.48 41.02
N ARG A 173 44.69 -86.37 41.62
CA ARG A 173 44.41 -86.85 42.99
C ARG A 173 44.73 -88.33 43.12
N ARG A 174 44.23 -89.16 42.21
CA ARG A 174 44.46 -90.61 42.18
C ARG A 174 45.93 -90.95 42.02
N ASN A 175 46.65 -90.26 41.12
CA ASN A 175 48.07 -90.49 40.89
C ASN A 175 48.90 -90.14 42.13
N VAL A 176 48.61 -88.99 42.77
CA VAL A 176 49.31 -88.60 44.01
C VAL A 176 48.93 -89.53 45.16
N GLU A 177 47.67 -89.95 45.27
CA GLU A 177 47.22 -90.92 46.28
C GLU A 177 47.91 -92.29 46.10
N GLN A 178 48.11 -92.73 44.86
CA GLN A 178 48.89 -93.91 44.53
C GLN A 178 50.37 -93.75 44.91
N SER A 179 50.98 -92.58 44.67
CA SER A 179 52.34 -92.28 45.12
C SER A 179 52.48 -92.23 46.65
N LEU A 180 51.44 -91.81 47.37
CA LEU A 180 51.38 -91.83 48.84
C LEU A 180 51.16 -93.24 49.42
N GLY A 181 50.94 -94.25 48.57
CA GLY A 181 50.89 -95.67 48.93
C GLY A 181 52.27 -96.33 49.06
N ASP A 182 53.36 -95.57 48.84
CA ASP A 182 54.73 -96.07 48.95
C ASP A 182 55.06 -96.51 50.40
N PRO A 183 55.73 -97.65 50.62
CA PRO A 183 56.13 -98.11 51.95
C PRO A 183 56.92 -97.09 52.78
N MET A 184 57.66 -96.18 52.14
CA MET A 184 58.40 -95.09 52.80
C MET A 184 57.48 -94.08 53.50
N CYS A 185 56.23 -93.93 53.06
CA CYS A 185 55.23 -93.09 53.70
C CYS A 185 54.68 -93.67 55.03
N ALA A 186 55.08 -94.87 55.44
CA ALA A 186 54.76 -95.44 56.75
C ALA A 186 55.81 -95.14 57.84
N VAL A 187 56.95 -94.54 57.47
CA VAL A 187 58.11 -94.35 58.37
C VAL A 187 58.22 -92.89 58.82
N PRO A 188 58.32 -92.58 60.13
CA PRO A 188 58.57 -91.22 60.62
C PRO A 188 59.98 -90.72 60.24
N PRO A 189 60.20 -89.43 59.91
CA PRO A 189 59.25 -88.30 59.91
C PRO A 189 58.51 -88.11 58.57
N VAL A 190 58.75 -88.98 57.57
CA VAL A 190 58.11 -88.90 56.24
C VAL A 190 56.61 -89.19 56.32
N ALA A 191 56.19 -90.06 57.22
CA ALA A 191 54.79 -90.39 57.47
C ALA A 191 53.91 -89.18 57.83
N THR A 192 54.43 -88.23 58.61
CA THR A 192 53.72 -86.99 58.93
C THR A 192 53.51 -86.12 57.69
N THR A 193 54.51 -86.01 56.82
CA THR A 193 54.39 -85.27 55.56
C THR A 193 53.41 -85.94 54.60
N CYS A 194 53.49 -87.26 54.41
CA CYS A 194 52.57 -88.00 53.55
C CYS A 194 51.11 -87.92 54.06
N ASN A 195 50.90 -87.97 55.38
CA ASN A 195 49.56 -87.81 55.96
C ASN A 195 49.01 -86.39 55.80
N ASN A 196 49.85 -85.35 55.96
CA ASN A 196 49.44 -83.98 55.70
C ASN A 196 49.03 -83.77 54.22
N ILE A 197 49.79 -84.36 53.28
CA ILE A 197 49.45 -84.31 51.85
C ILE A 197 48.16 -85.09 51.59
N ARG A 198 47.98 -86.27 52.20
CA ARG A 198 46.75 -87.08 52.08
C ARG A 198 45.51 -86.33 52.58
N VAL A 199 45.62 -85.59 53.68
CA VAL A 199 44.52 -84.72 54.18
C VAL A 199 44.25 -83.56 53.22
N SER A 200 45.29 -83.00 52.61
CA SER A 200 45.16 -81.88 51.67
C SER A 200 44.65 -82.30 50.28
N LEU A 201 44.79 -83.57 49.89
CA LEU A 201 44.28 -84.09 48.61
C LEU A 201 42.77 -83.97 48.46
N GLY A 202 42.01 -84.02 49.56
CA GLY A 202 40.56 -83.77 49.55
C GLY A 202 40.17 -82.34 49.17
N GLN A 203 41.15 -81.43 49.09
CA GLN A 203 40.98 -80.04 48.67
C GLN A 203 41.23 -79.84 47.16
N LEU A 204 41.83 -80.82 46.45
CA LEU A 204 41.91 -80.84 44.98
C LEU A 204 40.60 -81.40 44.41
N ASP A 205 39.60 -80.53 44.40
CA ASP A 205 38.26 -80.85 43.94
C ASP A 205 37.67 -79.62 43.24
N ASP A 206 36.69 -79.86 42.38
CA ASP A 206 35.90 -78.81 41.73
C ASP A 206 35.19 -77.95 42.79
N ASN A 207 35.15 -76.64 42.57
CA ASN A 207 34.46 -75.68 43.45
C ASN A 207 33.21 -75.08 42.81
N THR A 208 32.88 -75.51 41.60
CA THR A 208 31.72 -75.11 40.83
C THR A 208 30.77 -76.29 40.66
N ASP A 209 29.47 -76.05 40.81
CA ASP A 209 28.41 -77.04 40.57
C ASP A 209 27.58 -76.62 39.36
N LEU A 210 28.26 -76.49 38.22
CA LEU A 210 27.64 -76.10 36.95
C LEU A 210 26.60 -77.14 36.46
N GLY A 211 26.63 -78.35 37.00
CA GLY A 211 25.66 -79.40 36.70
C GLY A 211 24.24 -79.06 37.15
N GLN A 212 24.09 -78.27 38.22
CA GLN A 212 22.79 -77.85 38.75
C GLN A 212 22.18 -76.64 38.02
N LEU A 213 22.93 -75.97 37.13
CA LEU A 213 22.40 -74.84 36.37
C LEU A 213 21.35 -75.30 35.35
N PRO A 214 20.13 -74.72 35.38
CA PRO A 214 19.06 -75.10 34.46
C PRO A 214 19.45 -74.84 33.01
N SER A 215 18.98 -75.71 32.10
CA SER A 215 19.18 -75.51 30.66
C SER A 215 18.36 -74.32 30.16
N LEU A 216 18.93 -73.59 29.20
CA LEU A 216 18.27 -72.48 28.50
C LEU A 216 17.61 -72.92 27.18
N ASP A 217 17.65 -74.22 26.86
CA ASP A 217 17.12 -74.75 25.58
C ASP A 217 15.63 -74.45 25.41
N GLN A 218 14.82 -74.52 26.49
CA GLN A 218 13.38 -74.22 26.43
C GLN A 218 13.10 -72.76 26.07
N GLN A 219 13.84 -71.82 26.65
CA GLN A 219 13.71 -70.39 26.38
C GLN A 219 14.18 -70.06 24.96
N ILE A 220 15.20 -70.76 24.46
CA ILE A 220 15.66 -70.65 23.06
C ILE A 220 14.57 -71.13 22.11
N ASP A 221 13.91 -72.27 22.41
CA ASP A 221 12.82 -72.80 21.60
C ASP A 221 11.60 -71.86 21.59
N ASN A 222 11.23 -71.30 22.75
CA ASN A 222 10.16 -70.30 22.84
C ASN A 222 10.46 -69.05 21.98
N ILE A 223 11.70 -68.52 22.01
CA ILE A 223 12.08 -67.39 21.16
C ILE A 223 12.16 -67.79 19.68
N ASN A 224 12.58 -69.02 19.37
CA ASN A 224 12.57 -69.53 17.99
C ASN A 224 11.15 -69.56 17.43
N ASP A 225 10.17 -69.95 18.23
CA ASP A 225 8.76 -69.93 17.83
C ASP A 225 8.23 -68.50 17.65
N VAL A 226 8.60 -67.56 18.51
CA VAL A 226 8.33 -66.13 18.32
C VAL A 226 8.91 -65.65 16.99
N LEU A 227 10.16 -65.96 16.67
CA LEU A 227 10.83 -65.50 15.45
C LEU A 227 10.32 -66.14 14.15
N ARG A 228 9.37 -67.09 14.22
CA ARG A 228 8.67 -67.60 13.01
C ARG A 228 7.78 -66.55 12.38
N THR A 229 7.31 -65.58 13.19
CA THR A 229 6.56 -64.43 12.69
C THR A 229 7.53 -63.27 12.51
N ASP A 230 7.59 -62.71 11.30
CA ASP A 230 8.45 -61.56 11.01
C ASP A 230 7.78 -60.26 11.48
N LEU A 231 7.98 -59.96 12.77
CA LEU A 231 7.49 -58.72 13.37
C LEU A 231 8.03 -57.48 12.66
N SER A 232 9.25 -57.52 12.10
CA SER A 232 9.82 -56.39 11.36
C SER A 232 9.03 -56.11 10.09
N SER A 233 8.64 -57.17 9.36
CA SER A 233 7.77 -57.04 8.17
C SER A 233 6.39 -56.48 8.54
N LEU A 234 5.76 -56.97 9.62
CA LEU A 234 4.44 -56.49 10.04
C LEU A 234 4.45 -55.02 10.46
N VAL A 235 5.49 -54.58 11.17
CA VAL A 235 5.65 -53.15 11.49
C VAL A 235 5.88 -52.31 10.23
N GLN A 236 6.60 -52.85 9.24
CA GLN A 236 6.81 -52.18 7.96
C GLN A 236 5.49 -51.99 7.19
N GLU A 237 4.57 -52.95 7.28
CA GLU A 237 3.21 -52.80 6.75
C GLU A 237 2.42 -51.70 7.49
N GLY A 238 2.62 -51.57 8.81
CA GLY A 238 2.09 -50.47 9.61
C GLY A 238 2.60 -49.10 9.15
N TYR A 239 3.92 -48.96 8.95
CA TYR A 239 4.51 -47.74 8.38
C TYR A 239 3.97 -47.43 6.98
N LYS A 240 3.85 -48.45 6.13
CA LYS A 240 3.34 -48.30 4.77
C LYS A 240 1.89 -47.81 4.80
N SER A 241 1.02 -48.46 5.57
CA SER A 241 -0.38 -48.07 5.72
C SER A 241 -0.55 -46.63 6.20
N PHE A 242 0.32 -46.18 7.11
CA PHE A 242 0.33 -44.80 7.59
C PHE A 242 0.88 -43.80 6.56
N ASN A 243 1.95 -44.16 5.86
CA ASN A 243 2.58 -43.28 4.86
C ASN A 243 1.82 -43.23 3.52
N ASP A 244 0.92 -44.17 3.27
CA ASP A 244 0.04 -44.20 2.09
C ASP A 244 -1.19 -43.27 2.24
N ILE A 245 -1.47 -42.74 3.46
CA ILE A 245 -2.59 -41.80 3.70
C ILE A 245 -2.64 -40.67 2.66
N PRO A 246 -1.54 -39.96 2.34
CA PRO A 246 -1.58 -38.88 1.36
C PRO A 246 -1.97 -39.35 -0.05
N GLU A 247 -1.59 -40.57 -0.42
CA GLU A 247 -1.94 -41.17 -1.71
C GLU A 247 -3.39 -41.62 -1.77
N ILE A 248 -3.91 -42.18 -0.67
CA ILE A 248 -5.34 -42.51 -0.53
C ILE A 248 -6.19 -41.26 -0.69
N VAL A 249 -5.79 -40.15 -0.03
CA VAL A 249 -6.47 -38.86 -0.15
C VAL A 249 -6.46 -38.39 -1.61
N GLN A 250 -5.32 -38.40 -2.30
CA GLN A 250 -5.23 -38.00 -3.71
C GLN A 250 -6.17 -38.81 -4.62
N ASN A 251 -6.13 -40.14 -4.48
CA ASN A 251 -6.91 -41.04 -5.32
C ASN A 251 -8.42 -40.87 -5.10
N GLN A 252 -8.86 -40.72 -3.86
CA GLN A 252 -10.29 -40.56 -3.55
C GLN A 252 -10.84 -39.16 -3.86
N THR A 253 -10.00 -38.12 -3.85
CA THR A 253 -10.44 -36.73 -4.06
C THR A 253 -10.44 -36.27 -5.52
N THR A 254 -10.02 -37.13 -6.47
CA THR A 254 -9.86 -36.77 -7.90
C THR A 254 -11.13 -36.18 -8.53
N ASN A 255 -12.31 -36.74 -8.23
CA ASN A 255 -13.58 -36.23 -8.78
C ASN A 255 -13.94 -34.86 -8.19
N ILE A 256 -13.81 -34.72 -6.86
CA ILE A 256 -14.11 -33.47 -6.16
C ILE A 256 -13.19 -32.34 -6.66
N ILE A 257 -11.91 -32.62 -6.86
CA ILE A 257 -10.97 -31.66 -7.44
C ILE A 257 -11.34 -31.28 -8.87
N SER A 258 -11.81 -32.23 -9.66
CA SER A 258 -12.29 -31.95 -11.02
C SER A 258 -13.53 -31.06 -11.01
N ASP A 259 -14.45 -31.27 -10.07
CA ASP A 259 -15.66 -30.47 -9.90
C ASP A 259 -15.33 -29.06 -9.43
N ILE A 260 -14.44 -28.90 -8.44
CA ILE A 260 -13.96 -27.58 -8.01
C ILE A 260 -13.28 -26.85 -9.16
N LYS A 261 -12.40 -27.51 -9.93
CA LYS A 261 -11.78 -26.88 -11.11
C LYS A 261 -12.80 -26.43 -12.15
N ARG A 262 -13.91 -27.16 -12.31
CA ARG A 262 -15.02 -26.76 -13.20
C ARG A 262 -15.72 -25.52 -12.68
N THR A 263 -16.03 -25.47 -11.37
CA THR A 263 -16.59 -24.29 -10.71
C THR A 263 -15.67 -23.08 -10.87
N LEU A 264 -14.36 -23.24 -10.65
CA LEU A 264 -13.38 -22.18 -10.85
C LEU A 264 -13.23 -21.74 -12.30
N ASN A 265 -13.43 -22.62 -13.27
CA ASN A 265 -13.48 -22.20 -14.67
C ASN A 265 -14.77 -21.41 -14.98
N SER A 266 -15.91 -21.82 -14.43
CA SER A 266 -17.18 -21.07 -14.55
C SER A 266 -17.05 -19.65 -14.02
N ILE A 267 -16.51 -19.49 -12.80
CA ILE A 267 -16.25 -18.17 -12.20
C ILE A 267 -15.38 -17.31 -13.12
N GLY A 268 -14.37 -17.92 -13.76
CA GLY A 268 -13.53 -17.21 -14.72
C GLY A 268 -14.28 -16.69 -15.93
N SER A 269 -15.18 -17.51 -16.49
CA SER A 269 -16.05 -17.09 -17.58
C SER A 269 -17.02 -15.99 -17.16
N ASP A 270 -17.57 -16.06 -15.93
CA ASP A 270 -18.46 -15.02 -15.40
C ASP A 270 -17.72 -13.69 -15.23
N ILE A 271 -16.48 -13.71 -14.71
CA ILE A 271 -15.61 -12.53 -14.59
C ILE A 271 -15.24 -11.95 -15.96
N GLU A 272 -14.92 -12.79 -16.95
CA GLU A 272 -14.66 -12.33 -18.32
C GLU A 272 -15.90 -11.69 -18.95
N ASN A 273 -17.09 -12.24 -18.69
CA ASN A 273 -18.36 -11.68 -19.15
C ASN A 273 -18.67 -10.32 -18.51
N ILE A 274 -18.30 -10.10 -17.24
CA ILE A 274 -18.44 -8.77 -16.59
C ILE A 274 -17.72 -7.70 -17.41
N GLY A 275 -16.49 -7.97 -17.88
CA GLY A 275 -15.74 -7.01 -18.71
C GLY A 275 -16.46 -6.61 -20.00
N GLN A 276 -17.31 -7.50 -20.54
CA GLN A 276 -18.11 -7.25 -21.75
C GLN A 276 -19.48 -6.65 -21.46
N GLN A 277 -20.06 -6.94 -20.29
CA GLN A 277 -21.42 -6.56 -19.91
C GLN A 277 -21.52 -5.21 -19.20
N ILE A 278 -20.44 -4.67 -18.62
CA ILE A 278 -20.54 -3.34 -18.04
C ILE A 278 -20.80 -2.35 -19.21
N PRO A 279 -21.91 -1.59 -19.22
CA PRO A 279 -22.26 -0.61 -20.27
C PRO A 279 -21.35 0.64 -20.25
N ILE A 280 -20.12 0.48 -19.75
CA ILE A 280 -19.08 1.49 -19.69
C ILE A 280 -18.77 1.99 -21.10
N GLN A 281 -18.72 1.12 -22.11
CA GLN A 281 -18.30 1.53 -23.45
C GLN A 281 -19.31 2.47 -24.12
N ASP A 282 -20.62 2.21 -23.97
CA ASP A 282 -21.68 3.07 -24.50
C ASP A 282 -21.76 4.41 -23.74
N LYS A 283 -21.65 4.38 -22.40
CA LYS A 283 -21.65 5.59 -21.58
C LYS A 283 -20.39 6.44 -21.81
N LEU A 284 -19.22 5.81 -21.95
CA LEU A 284 -17.97 6.48 -22.32
C LEU A 284 -18.06 7.07 -23.72
N SER A 285 -18.70 6.38 -24.68
CA SER A 285 -18.88 6.88 -26.04
C SER A 285 -19.73 8.15 -26.07
N ASN A 286 -20.84 8.19 -25.31
CA ASN A 286 -21.65 9.40 -25.16
C ASN A 286 -20.84 10.56 -24.55
N PHE A 287 -20.04 10.28 -23.52
CA PHE A 287 -19.19 11.30 -22.90
C PHE A 287 -18.06 11.79 -23.82
N MET A 288 -17.46 10.88 -24.60
CA MET A 288 -16.53 11.22 -25.69
C MET A 288 -17.18 12.11 -26.74
N GLY A 289 -18.47 11.89 -27.05
CA GLY A 289 -19.27 12.76 -27.91
C GLY A 289 -19.28 14.21 -27.41
N TYR A 290 -19.66 14.42 -26.15
CA TYR A 290 -19.66 15.76 -25.54
C TYR A 290 -18.28 16.43 -25.55
N ILE A 291 -17.20 15.66 -25.32
CA ILE A 291 -15.83 16.18 -25.41
C ILE A 291 -15.51 16.63 -26.83
N ASN A 292 -15.79 15.79 -27.83
CA ASN A 292 -15.50 16.10 -29.22
C ASN A 292 -16.30 17.31 -29.70
N ASP A 293 -17.57 17.42 -29.30
CA ASP A 293 -18.42 18.58 -29.62
C ASP A 293 -17.87 19.85 -28.99
N THR A 294 -17.46 19.78 -27.72
CA THR A 294 -16.89 20.93 -27.00
C THR A 294 -15.53 21.34 -27.58
N GLU A 295 -14.66 20.40 -27.90
CA GLU A 295 -13.36 20.64 -28.54
C GLU A 295 -13.54 21.26 -29.92
N THR A 296 -14.49 20.75 -30.70
CA THR A 296 -14.84 21.31 -32.01
C THR A 296 -15.36 22.75 -31.86
N TYR A 297 -16.25 22.99 -30.90
CA TYR A 297 -16.75 24.33 -30.60
C TYR A 297 -15.63 25.29 -30.21
N ILE A 298 -14.70 24.87 -29.34
CA ILE A 298 -13.56 25.69 -28.94
C ILE A 298 -12.66 25.95 -30.15
N HIS A 299 -12.27 24.94 -30.91
CA HIS A 299 -11.41 25.13 -32.09
C HIS A 299 -12.01 26.01 -33.18
N GLN A 300 -13.33 25.97 -33.35
CA GLN A 300 -14.03 26.82 -34.32
C GLN A 300 -14.14 28.27 -33.85
N ASN A 301 -14.40 28.50 -32.56
CA ASN A 301 -14.62 29.86 -32.03
C ASN A 301 -13.34 30.55 -31.54
N LEU A 302 -12.27 29.81 -31.23
CA LEU A 302 -11.02 30.39 -30.73
C LEU A 302 -10.38 31.37 -31.72
N PRO A 303 -10.30 31.10 -33.04
CA PRO A 303 -9.79 32.08 -34.00
C PRO A 303 -10.61 33.38 -34.01
N THR A 304 -11.94 33.27 -33.88
CA THR A 304 -12.83 34.44 -33.78
C THR A 304 -12.59 35.23 -32.49
N LEU A 305 -12.29 34.54 -31.38
CA LEU A 305 -11.89 35.18 -30.12
C LEU A 305 -10.55 35.91 -30.26
N GLU A 306 -9.56 35.32 -30.93
CA GLU A 306 -8.26 35.95 -31.21
C GLU A 306 -8.40 37.19 -32.12
N GLU A 307 -9.33 37.15 -33.07
CA GLU A 307 -9.68 38.29 -33.92
C GLU A 307 -10.35 39.42 -33.11
N TYR A 308 -11.38 39.09 -32.32
CA TYR A 308 -12.04 40.05 -31.43
C TYR A 308 -11.06 40.68 -30.42
N ASP A 309 -10.16 39.85 -29.86
CA ASP A 309 -9.13 40.32 -28.96
C ASP A 309 -8.16 41.29 -29.64
N SER A 310 -7.89 41.13 -30.94
CA SER A 310 -7.06 42.08 -31.69
C SER A 310 -7.69 43.47 -31.73
N TYR A 311 -9.01 43.56 -31.95
CA TYR A 311 -9.76 44.82 -31.89
C TYR A 311 -9.83 45.40 -30.47
N ARG A 312 -10.10 44.56 -29.47
CA ARG A 312 -10.11 44.95 -28.05
C ARG A 312 -8.74 45.50 -27.62
N TRP A 313 -7.66 44.82 -27.99
CA TRP A 313 -6.29 45.23 -27.71
C TRP A 313 -5.97 46.59 -28.33
N LEU A 314 -6.34 46.78 -29.60
CA LEU A 314 -6.15 48.06 -30.29
C LEU A 314 -6.94 49.18 -29.60
N GLY A 315 -8.20 48.92 -29.24
CA GLY A 315 -9.04 49.87 -28.51
C GLY A 315 -8.42 50.28 -27.17
N GLY A 316 -7.94 49.31 -26.39
CA GLY A 316 -7.22 49.55 -25.14
C GLY A 316 -5.94 50.37 -25.33
N LEU A 317 -5.18 50.08 -26.39
CA LEU A 317 -3.97 50.83 -26.74
C LEU A 317 -4.29 52.29 -27.09
N VAL A 318 -5.33 52.54 -27.89
CA VAL A 318 -5.78 53.90 -28.24
C VAL A 318 -6.17 54.68 -26.98
N VAL A 319 -6.91 54.07 -26.06
CA VAL A 319 -7.30 54.69 -24.78
C VAL A 319 -6.07 55.08 -23.94
N CYS A 320 -5.11 54.16 -23.79
CA CYS A 320 -3.88 54.42 -23.04
C CYS A 320 -3.02 55.51 -23.71
N CYS A 321 -2.90 55.50 -25.04
CA CYS A 321 -2.19 56.53 -25.80
C CYS A 321 -2.85 57.91 -25.64
N LEU A 322 -4.19 57.97 -25.61
CA LEU A 322 -4.94 59.21 -25.45
C LEU A 322 -4.71 59.84 -24.06
N LEU A 323 -4.73 59.03 -23.00
CA LEU A 323 -4.35 59.49 -21.66
C LEU A 323 -2.89 59.90 -21.57
N THR A 324 -1.99 59.17 -22.24
CA THR A 324 -0.57 59.52 -22.33
C THR A 324 -0.39 60.89 -22.98
N LEU A 325 -1.09 61.16 -24.08
CA LEU A 325 -1.05 62.45 -24.77
C LEU A 325 -1.46 63.61 -23.84
N VAL A 326 -2.52 63.44 -23.05
CA VAL A 326 -2.95 64.45 -22.06
C VAL A 326 -1.85 64.72 -21.04
N VAL A 327 -1.27 63.65 -20.48
CA VAL A 327 -0.23 63.76 -19.46
C VAL A 327 1.06 64.36 -20.03
N VAL A 328 1.42 64.05 -21.27
CA VAL A 328 2.54 64.68 -21.98
C VAL A 328 2.33 66.18 -22.10
N PHE A 329 1.14 66.65 -22.47
CA PHE A 329 0.85 68.09 -22.48
C PHE A 329 0.96 68.72 -21.09
N TYR A 330 0.56 68.02 -20.03
CA TYR A 330 0.75 68.51 -18.67
C TYR A 330 2.22 68.56 -18.26
N TYR A 331 3.03 67.54 -18.56
CA TYR A 331 4.47 67.57 -18.29
C TYR A 331 5.20 68.65 -19.10
N LEU A 332 4.93 68.78 -20.40
CA LEU A 332 5.48 69.85 -21.23
C LEU A 332 5.06 71.23 -20.69
N GLY A 333 3.79 71.36 -20.28
CA GLY A 333 3.27 72.57 -19.65
C GLY A 333 3.95 72.92 -18.33
N LEU A 334 4.20 71.93 -17.48
CA LEU A 334 4.94 72.09 -16.22
C LEU A 334 6.40 72.45 -16.49
N MET A 335 7.08 71.77 -17.42
CA MET A 335 8.49 71.99 -17.73
C MET A 335 8.72 73.36 -18.38
N CYS A 336 8.02 73.67 -19.47
CA CYS A 336 8.13 74.98 -20.13
C CYS A 336 7.63 76.12 -19.22
N GLY A 337 6.58 75.88 -18.44
CA GLY A 337 6.03 76.84 -17.50
C GLY A 337 6.98 77.17 -16.36
N THR A 338 7.63 76.16 -15.74
CA THR A 338 8.56 76.37 -14.64
C THR A 338 9.93 76.89 -15.09
N CYS A 339 10.52 76.30 -16.14
CA CYS A 339 11.84 76.71 -16.66
C CYS A 339 11.78 78.04 -17.40
N GLY A 340 10.68 78.35 -18.08
CA GLY A 340 10.50 79.59 -18.82
C GLY A 340 10.03 80.77 -17.96
N TYR A 341 9.71 80.55 -16.68
CA TYR A 341 9.17 81.59 -15.81
C TYR A 341 10.26 82.56 -15.35
N ASP A 342 10.14 83.82 -15.77
CA ASP A 342 10.93 84.93 -15.24
C ASP A 342 10.20 85.61 -14.07
N ARG A 343 10.90 85.82 -12.94
CA ARG A 343 10.36 86.49 -11.75
C ARG A 343 10.25 88.00 -11.91
N HIS A 344 11.00 88.60 -12.83
CA HIS A 344 11.06 90.04 -13.05
C HIS A 344 10.12 90.49 -14.19
N ALA A 345 9.62 89.56 -15.00
CA ALA A 345 8.65 89.85 -16.04
C ALA A 345 7.23 90.01 -15.46
N THR A 346 6.54 91.09 -15.82
CA THR A 346 5.13 91.30 -15.47
C THR A 346 4.24 90.32 -16.25
N PRO A 347 3.05 89.94 -15.73
CA PRO A 347 2.05 89.13 -16.44
C PRO A 347 1.82 89.45 -17.93
N THR A 348 1.91 90.72 -18.34
CA THR A 348 1.77 91.16 -19.75
C THR A 348 3.03 90.96 -20.61
N ARG A 349 4.22 90.88 -20.00
CA ARG A 349 5.53 90.76 -20.68
C ARG A 349 6.17 89.38 -20.56
N ARG A 350 5.41 88.34 -20.23
CA ARG A 350 5.96 86.97 -20.07
C ARG A 350 6.67 86.46 -21.32
N GLY A 351 7.79 85.77 -21.09
CA GLY A 351 8.61 85.15 -22.12
C GLY A 351 7.87 84.09 -22.94
N CYS A 352 8.35 83.83 -24.15
CA CYS A 352 7.74 82.90 -25.09
C CYS A 352 7.60 81.49 -24.48
N VAL A 353 8.65 80.98 -23.83
CA VAL A 353 8.68 79.63 -23.25
C VAL A 353 7.64 79.45 -22.14
N SER A 354 7.49 80.43 -21.23
CA SER A 354 6.46 80.41 -20.18
C SER A 354 5.06 80.44 -20.77
N ASN A 355 4.82 81.30 -21.77
CA ASN A 355 3.53 81.38 -22.44
C ASN A 355 3.15 80.05 -23.09
N THR A 356 4.10 79.42 -23.79
CA THR A 356 3.93 78.09 -24.40
C THR A 356 3.60 77.02 -23.34
N GLY A 357 4.24 77.05 -22.17
CA GLY A 357 3.89 76.15 -21.06
C GLY A 357 2.44 76.31 -20.60
N GLY A 358 1.97 77.54 -20.48
CA GLY A 358 0.57 77.84 -20.17
C GLY A 358 -0.42 77.42 -21.27
N VAL A 359 -0.02 77.47 -22.54
CA VAL A 359 -0.81 76.96 -23.67
C VAL A 359 -0.89 75.43 -23.62
N PHE A 360 0.22 74.72 -23.41
CA PHE A 360 0.22 73.26 -23.28
C PHE A 360 -0.70 72.77 -22.15
N LEU A 361 -0.69 73.43 -20.98
CA LEU A 361 -1.63 73.11 -19.89
C LEU A 361 -3.09 73.26 -20.33
N MET A 362 -3.42 74.30 -21.10
CA MET A 362 -4.79 74.52 -21.60
C MET A 362 -5.18 73.55 -22.72
N VAL A 363 -4.24 73.14 -23.58
CA VAL A 363 -4.45 72.10 -24.59
C VAL A 363 -4.75 70.77 -23.90
N GLY A 364 -3.96 70.38 -22.89
CA GLY A 364 -4.22 69.18 -22.09
C GLY A 364 -5.59 69.19 -21.42
N VAL A 365 -6.03 70.34 -20.88
CA VAL A 365 -7.39 70.54 -20.33
C VAL A 365 -8.46 70.36 -21.42
N GLY A 366 -8.26 70.94 -22.60
CA GLY A 366 -9.20 70.82 -23.72
C GLY A 366 -9.38 69.36 -24.18
N VAL A 367 -8.27 68.65 -24.40
CA VAL A 367 -8.28 67.22 -24.77
C VAL A 367 -8.92 66.38 -23.67
N SER A 368 -8.63 66.69 -22.39
CA SER A 368 -9.24 66.00 -21.24
C SER A 368 -10.76 66.10 -21.25
N PHE A 369 -11.33 67.30 -21.45
CA PHE A 369 -12.79 67.47 -21.50
C PHE A 369 -13.43 66.77 -22.70
N LEU A 370 -12.77 66.79 -23.86
CA LEU A 370 -13.29 66.20 -25.09
C LEU A 370 -13.47 64.69 -24.97
N PHE A 371 -12.53 63.99 -24.34
CA PHE A 371 -12.52 62.52 -24.24
C PHE A 371 -12.94 61.97 -22.87
N CYS A 372 -13.16 62.81 -21.85
CA CYS A 372 -13.51 62.35 -20.50
C CYS A 372 -14.76 61.45 -20.47
N TRP A 373 -15.77 61.72 -21.30
CA TRP A 373 -16.96 60.87 -21.33
C TRP A 373 -16.71 59.49 -21.93
N VAL A 374 -15.89 59.41 -22.98
CA VAL A 374 -15.48 58.14 -23.59
C VAL A 374 -14.72 57.32 -22.55
N LEU A 375 -13.76 57.93 -21.87
CA LEU A 375 -12.98 57.28 -20.81
C LEU A 375 -13.86 56.78 -19.66
N MET A 376 -14.79 57.60 -19.17
CA MET A 376 -15.71 57.20 -18.11
C MET A 376 -16.63 56.06 -18.54
N THR A 377 -17.17 56.09 -19.76
CA THR A 377 -18.02 55.01 -20.29
C THR A 377 -17.24 53.70 -20.37
N ILE A 378 -16.02 53.72 -20.90
CA ILE A 378 -15.17 52.53 -21.00
C ILE A 378 -14.86 51.95 -19.60
N VAL A 379 -14.49 52.80 -18.65
CA VAL A 379 -14.22 52.38 -17.26
C VAL A 379 -15.46 51.75 -16.62
N VAL A 380 -16.63 52.35 -16.78
CA VAL A 380 -17.88 51.81 -16.20
C VAL A 380 -18.24 50.47 -16.82
N LEU A 381 -18.18 50.33 -18.15
CA LEU A 381 -18.50 49.07 -18.82
C LEU A 381 -17.54 47.95 -18.41
N THR A 382 -16.25 48.23 -18.39
CA THR A 382 -15.23 47.24 -18.00
C THR A 382 -15.29 46.91 -16.51
N PHE A 383 -15.63 47.87 -15.63
CA PHE A 383 -15.89 47.62 -14.21
C PHE A 383 -17.11 46.74 -13.99
N VAL A 384 -18.23 47.04 -14.66
CA VAL A 384 -19.47 46.25 -14.50
C VAL A 384 -19.23 44.81 -14.94
N ILE A 385 -18.52 44.58 -16.04
CA ILE A 385 -18.22 43.22 -16.48
C ILE A 385 -17.21 42.56 -15.52
N GLY A 386 -16.02 43.14 -15.37
CA GLY A 386 -14.93 42.53 -14.60
C GLY A 386 -15.26 42.35 -13.12
N GLY A 387 -15.80 43.38 -12.47
CA GLY A 387 -16.12 43.35 -11.05
C GLY A 387 -17.26 42.40 -10.69
N ASN A 388 -18.28 42.28 -11.55
CA ASN A 388 -19.36 41.32 -11.30
C ASN A 388 -18.91 39.88 -11.55
N VAL A 389 -18.14 39.60 -12.61
CA VAL A 389 -17.64 38.23 -12.85
C VAL A 389 -16.70 37.80 -11.73
N GLU A 390 -15.83 38.71 -11.25
CA GLU A 390 -14.96 38.44 -10.10
C GLU A 390 -15.75 38.03 -8.86
N LYS A 391 -16.79 38.80 -8.51
CA LYS A 391 -17.57 38.60 -7.28
C LYS A 391 -18.66 37.52 -7.38
N LEU A 392 -19.22 37.27 -8.55
CA LEU A 392 -20.32 36.33 -8.74
C LEU A 392 -19.86 34.97 -9.28
N VAL A 393 -18.69 34.88 -9.91
CA VAL A 393 -18.19 33.64 -10.52
C VAL A 393 -16.85 33.23 -9.91
N CYS A 394 -15.82 34.06 -9.98
CA CYS A 394 -14.45 33.67 -9.62
C CYS A 394 -14.28 33.38 -8.12
N GLU A 395 -14.63 34.33 -7.25
CA GLU A 395 -14.54 34.12 -5.80
C GLU A 395 -15.48 32.99 -5.31
N PRO A 396 -16.75 32.88 -5.77
CA PRO A 396 -17.62 31.74 -5.47
C PRO A 396 -17.13 30.38 -6.00
N TYR A 397 -16.39 30.35 -7.11
CA TYR A 397 -15.79 29.13 -7.63
C TYR A 397 -14.68 28.64 -6.70
N GLN A 398 -13.74 29.52 -6.33
CA GLN A 398 -12.60 29.18 -5.48
C GLN A 398 -13.02 28.66 -4.09
N ASN A 399 -14.06 29.25 -3.50
CA ASN A 399 -14.60 28.81 -2.21
C ASN A 399 -15.71 27.76 -2.33
N ARG A 400 -15.97 27.24 -3.54
CA ARG A 400 -16.96 26.21 -3.87
C ARG A 400 -18.43 26.59 -3.63
N LYS A 401 -18.74 27.83 -3.23
CA LYS A 401 -20.13 28.28 -3.07
C LYS A 401 -20.90 28.26 -4.38
N LEU A 402 -20.22 28.42 -5.52
CA LEU A 402 -20.85 28.30 -6.83
C LEU A 402 -21.47 26.91 -7.03
N PHE A 403 -20.77 25.85 -6.62
CA PHE A 403 -21.31 24.49 -6.69
C PHE A 403 -22.47 24.28 -5.72
N GLN A 404 -22.38 24.82 -4.50
CA GLN A 404 -23.48 24.78 -3.54
C GLN A 404 -24.76 25.46 -4.07
N ILE A 405 -24.62 26.52 -4.86
CA ILE A 405 -25.77 27.17 -5.53
C ILE A 405 -26.33 26.23 -6.59
N LEU A 406 -25.50 25.64 -7.45
CA LEU A 406 -25.93 24.65 -8.46
C LEU A 406 -26.60 23.41 -7.84
N ASP A 407 -26.22 23.07 -6.61
CA ASP A 407 -26.79 21.98 -5.82
C ASP A 407 -28.11 22.33 -5.12
N THR A 408 -28.60 23.57 -5.29
CA THR A 408 -29.91 23.97 -4.73
C THR A 408 -31.02 23.13 -5.38
N PRO A 409 -31.85 22.44 -4.58
CA PRO A 409 -32.89 21.57 -5.11
C PRO A 409 -33.84 22.30 -6.07
N TYR A 410 -34.14 21.67 -7.20
CA TYR A 410 -35.05 22.17 -8.24
C TYR A 410 -34.62 23.47 -8.95
N LEU A 411 -33.41 24.00 -8.69
CA LEU A 411 -32.96 25.26 -9.27
C LEU A 411 -32.73 25.15 -10.79
N LEU A 412 -32.03 24.10 -11.23
CA LEU A 412 -31.67 23.90 -12.63
C LEU A 412 -32.78 23.21 -13.44
N ASN A 413 -33.66 22.47 -12.76
CA ASN A 413 -34.79 21.78 -13.37
C ASN A 413 -35.89 21.56 -12.33
N GLU A 414 -37.12 21.96 -12.62
CA GLU A 414 -38.26 21.86 -11.70
C GLU A 414 -38.61 20.41 -11.32
N ASN A 415 -38.28 19.43 -12.17
CA ASN A 415 -38.58 18.02 -11.94
C ASN A 415 -37.46 17.27 -11.20
N TRP A 416 -36.26 17.85 -11.10
CA TRP A 416 -35.10 17.15 -10.55
C TRP A 416 -34.62 17.81 -9.26
N LYS A 417 -34.81 17.09 -8.15
CA LYS A 417 -34.27 17.48 -6.84
C LYS A 417 -32.75 17.59 -6.88
N TYR A 418 -32.06 16.57 -7.41
CA TYR A 418 -30.62 16.61 -7.68
C TYR A 418 -30.36 16.56 -9.18
N TYR A 419 -29.88 17.67 -9.75
CA TYR A 419 -29.72 17.82 -11.20
C TYR A 419 -28.72 16.81 -11.80
N LEU A 420 -27.56 16.61 -11.17
CA LEU A 420 -26.57 15.64 -11.64
C LEU A 420 -27.12 14.22 -11.64
N SER A 421 -27.88 13.85 -10.61
CA SER A 421 -28.51 12.53 -10.55
C SER A 421 -29.53 12.32 -11.67
N GLY A 422 -30.38 13.33 -11.91
CA GLY A 422 -31.32 13.32 -13.03
C GLY A 422 -30.61 13.19 -14.39
N MET A 423 -29.47 13.85 -14.56
CA MET A 423 -28.68 13.77 -15.79
C MET A 423 -27.98 12.42 -15.97
N VAL A 424 -27.33 11.89 -14.93
CA VAL A 424 -26.50 10.68 -15.02
C VAL A 424 -27.35 9.40 -15.01
N PHE A 425 -28.36 9.36 -14.15
CA PHE A 425 -29.17 8.16 -13.85
C PHE A 425 -30.61 8.23 -14.36
N ASN A 426 -31.07 9.38 -14.86
CA ASN A 426 -32.50 9.64 -15.12
C ASN A 426 -33.37 9.41 -13.87
N ASN A 427 -32.78 9.56 -12.67
CA ASN A 427 -33.44 9.42 -11.38
C ASN A 427 -33.06 10.63 -10.52
N PRO A 428 -34.01 11.48 -10.08
CA PRO A 428 -33.69 12.70 -9.35
C PRO A 428 -33.47 12.53 -7.84
N ASP A 429 -33.70 11.34 -7.27
CA ASP A 429 -33.75 11.14 -5.82
C ASP A 429 -32.39 10.77 -5.19
N ILE A 430 -31.38 10.46 -5.99
CA ILE A 430 -30.05 10.11 -5.49
C ILE A 430 -29.30 11.40 -5.15
N ASN A 431 -28.77 11.47 -3.94
CA ASN A 431 -27.99 12.61 -3.45
C ASN A 431 -26.62 12.68 -4.12
N LEU A 432 -26.58 13.22 -5.34
CA LEU A 432 -25.37 13.48 -6.13
C LEU A 432 -25.28 14.98 -6.42
N THR A 433 -24.25 15.62 -5.86
CA THR A 433 -24.06 17.08 -5.86
C THR A 433 -22.76 17.47 -6.58
N PHE A 434 -22.75 18.61 -7.27
CA PHE A 434 -21.61 19.18 -7.96
C PHE A 434 -20.44 19.43 -7.00
N GLU A 435 -20.71 19.93 -5.78
CA GLU A 435 -19.64 20.18 -4.79
C GLU A 435 -18.92 18.90 -4.42
N GLN A 436 -19.68 17.84 -4.10
CA GLN A 436 -19.12 16.52 -3.77
C GLN A 436 -18.31 15.97 -4.94
N VAL A 437 -18.89 15.94 -6.15
CA VAL A 437 -18.21 15.40 -7.35
C VAL A 437 -16.92 16.15 -7.63
N TYR A 438 -16.95 17.49 -7.58
CA TYR A 438 -15.76 18.30 -7.77
C TYR A 438 -14.70 18.05 -6.69
N SER A 439 -15.09 17.97 -5.42
CA SER A 439 -14.16 17.70 -4.31
C SER A 439 -13.53 16.31 -4.40
N ASP A 440 -14.32 15.28 -4.68
CA ASP A 440 -13.87 13.90 -4.84
C ASP A 440 -12.89 13.78 -6.02
N CYS A 441 -13.17 14.45 -7.14
CA CYS A 441 -12.23 14.53 -8.26
C CYS A 441 -10.97 15.32 -7.94
N LYS A 442 -11.07 16.37 -7.11
CA LYS A 442 -9.89 17.13 -6.66
C LYS A 442 -8.97 16.28 -5.78
N GLU A 443 -9.55 15.34 -5.02
CA GLU A 443 -8.86 14.32 -4.21
C GLU A 443 -8.39 13.09 -5.02
N ASN A 444 -8.59 13.10 -6.35
CA ASN A 444 -8.18 12.01 -7.25
C ASN A 444 -8.88 10.66 -6.94
N LYS A 445 -10.14 10.70 -6.49
CA LYS A 445 -10.96 9.50 -6.31
C LYS A 445 -11.40 8.92 -7.65
N GLY A 446 -11.65 7.62 -7.68
CA GLY A 446 -12.23 6.90 -8.81
C GLY A 446 -13.62 7.44 -9.20
N ILE A 447 -13.92 7.48 -10.50
CA ILE A 447 -15.17 8.02 -11.01
C ILE A 447 -16.40 7.20 -10.60
N TYR A 448 -16.22 5.90 -10.37
CA TYR A 448 -17.30 4.99 -9.99
C TYR A 448 -17.93 5.41 -8.66
N THR A 449 -17.12 5.53 -7.60
CA THR A 449 -17.60 5.98 -6.28
C THR A 449 -18.01 7.45 -6.31
N THR A 450 -17.27 8.30 -7.03
CA THR A 450 -17.55 9.74 -7.10
C THR A 450 -18.93 10.03 -7.69
N LEU A 451 -19.30 9.35 -8.78
CA LEU A 451 -20.60 9.51 -9.41
C LEU A 451 -21.68 8.61 -8.80
N ARG A 452 -21.34 7.73 -7.85
CA ARG A 452 -22.23 6.72 -7.26
C ARG A 452 -22.81 5.76 -8.29
N LEU A 453 -21.96 5.28 -9.20
CA LEU A 453 -22.37 4.43 -10.31
C LEU A 453 -22.95 3.07 -9.87
N GLU A 454 -22.82 2.69 -8.60
CA GLU A 454 -23.51 1.54 -8.01
C GLU A 454 -25.03 1.60 -8.16
N ASN A 455 -25.62 2.80 -8.29
CA ASN A 455 -27.06 2.96 -8.53
C ASN A 455 -27.48 2.65 -9.98
N SER A 456 -26.51 2.58 -10.91
CA SER A 456 -26.75 2.16 -12.30
C SER A 456 -26.27 0.74 -12.57
N TYR A 457 -25.12 0.36 -12.01
CA TYR A 457 -24.53 -0.95 -12.19
C TYR A 457 -23.75 -1.34 -10.93
N ASN A 458 -24.35 -2.19 -10.10
CA ASN A 458 -23.72 -2.63 -8.86
C ASN A 458 -22.71 -3.76 -9.15
N ILE A 459 -21.43 -3.39 -9.21
CA ILE A 459 -20.34 -4.35 -9.41
C ILE A 459 -20.26 -5.34 -8.23
N SER A 460 -20.65 -4.93 -7.02
CA SER A 460 -20.56 -5.81 -5.84
C SER A 460 -21.52 -6.99 -5.90
N GLU A 461 -22.67 -6.83 -6.57
CA GLU A 461 -23.63 -7.93 -6.77
C GLU A 461 -23.08 -9.00 -7.71
N HIS A 462 -22.36 -8.57 -8.77
CA HIS A 462 -21.81 -9.48 -9.78
C HIS A 462 -20.47 -10.11 -9.38
N LEU A 463 -19.74 -9.48 -8.44
CA LEU A 463 -18.51 -10.04 -7.85
C LEU A 463 -18.79 -10.79 -6.54
N ASN A 464 -20.04 -11.19 -6.28
CA ASN A 464 -20.37 -11.92 -5.05
C ASN A 464 -20.02 -13.40 -5.17
N ILE A 465 -18.92 -13.81 -4.54
CA ILE A 465 -18.50 -15.21 -4.53
C ILE A 465 -19.24 -16.05 -3.49
N GLN A 466 -20.11 -15.50 -2.64
CA GLN A 466 -20.74 -16.29 -1.57
C GLN A 466 -21.46 -17.54 -2.11
N GLU A 467 -22.17 -17.41 -3.23
CA GLU A 467 -22.83 -18.56 -3.85
C GLU A 467 -21.83 -19.65 -4.28
N HIS A 468 -20.70 -19.26 -4.89
CA HIS A 468 -19.67 -20.21 -5.32
C HIS A 468 -18.80 -20.72 -4.16
N ALA A 469 -18.57 -19.89 -3.14
CA ALA A 469 -17.82 -20.24 -1.94
C ALA A 469 -18.58 -21.25 -1.10
N GLU A 470 -19.91 -21.13 -1.01
CA GLU A 470 -20.77 -22.15 -0.40
C GLU A 470 -20.67 -23.48 -1.15
N ASN A 471 -20.70 -23.46 -2.48
CA ASN A 471 -20.53 -24.68 -3.29
C ASN A 471 -19.16 -25.35 -3.06
N ILE A 472 -18.07 -24.60 -3.14
CA ILE A 472 -16.71 -25.13 -2.91
C ILE A 472 -16.56 -25.62 -1.46
N ASN A 473 -17.09 -24.89 -0.49
CA ASN A 473 -17.05 -25.30 0.91
C ASN A 473 -17.89 -26.57 1.14
N ASN A 474 -19.04 -26.71 0.50
CA ASN A 474 -19.86 -27.93 0.54
C ASN A 474 -19.12 -29.11 -0.09
N ASP A 475 -18.42 -28.91 -1.20
CA ASP A 475 -17.59 -29.94 -1.85
C ASP A 475 -16.48 -30.45 -0.91
N PHE A 476 -15.84 -29.56 -0.14
CA PHE A 476 -14.82 -29.92 0.85
C PHE A 476 -15.39 -30.46 2.18
N GLN A 477 -16.59 -30.03 2.59
CA GLN A 477 -17.24 -30.55 3.80
C GLN A 477 -17.81 -31.95 3.58
N ASN A 478 -18.29 -32.24 2.37
CA ASN A 478 -18.76 -33.55 1.97
C ASN A 478 -17.63 -34.50 1.53
N LEU A 479 -16.37 -34.08 1.71
CA LEU A 479 -15.18 -34.86 1.39
C LEU A 479 -15.05 -36.05 2.36
N ASN A 480 -15.75 -37.13 2.03
CA ASN A 480 -15.74 -38.37 2.82
C ASN A 480 -14.57 -39.25 2.38
N VAL A 481 -13.35 -38.89 2.79
CA VAL A 481 -12.17 -39.73 2.56
C VAL A 481 -12.20 -40.90 3.52
N ASN A 482 -12.38 -42.10 2.99
CA ASN A 482 -12.26 -43.33 3.75
C ASN A 482 -10.80 -43.78 3.71
N VAL A 483 -10.04 -43.45 4.75
CA VAL A 483 -8.62 -43.84 4.89
C VAL A 483 -8.50 -45.33 5.32
N GLY A 484 -9.61 -46.07 5.37
CA GLY A 484 -9.65 -47.46 5.82
C GLY A 484 -9.41 -47.59 7.32
N ASN A 485 -9.60 -48.79 7.84
CA ASN A 485 -9.11 -49.14 9.17
C ASN A 485 -7.60 -49.28 9.09
N ILE A 486 -6.86 -48.21 9.38
CA ILE A 486 -5.40 -48.26 9.48
C ILE A 486 -5.05 -49.22 10.61
N VAL A 487 -4.50 -50.38 10.30
CA VAL A 487 -4.02 -51.35 11.28
C VAL A 487 -2.52 -51.10 11.48
N LEU A 488 -2.13 -50.62 12.66
CA LEU A 488 -0.72 -50.33 12.96
C LEU A 488 0.10 -51.61 13.16
N LEU A 489 -0.51 -52.60 13.79
CA LEU A 489 0.02 -53.95 13.97
C LEU A 489 -1.16 -54.92 14.07
N ASP A 490 -1.12 -55.99 13.29
CA ASP A 490 -2.21 -56.96 13.23
C ASP A 490 -2.24 -57.90 14.44
N GLU A 491 -3.27 -58.76 14.50
CA GLU A 491 -3.43 -59.72 15.59
C GLU A 491 -2.29 -60.76 15.65
N ALA A 492 -1.60 -61.02 14.53
CA ALA A 492 -0.43 -61.90 14.52
C ALA A 492 0.77 -61.22 15.19
N GLY A 493 1.08 -59.97 14.83
CA GLY A 493 2.15 -59.18 15.44
C GLY A 493 1.89 -58.88 16.91
N ARG A 494 0.64 -58.62 17.30
CA ARG A 494 0.24 -58.47 18.71
C ARG A 494 0.51 -59.74 19.52
N ARG A 495 0.07 -60.89 19.02
CA ARG A 495 0.34 -62.18 19.65
C ARG A 495 1.84 -62.43 19.73
N ASN A 496 2.59 -62.12 18.68
CA ASN A 496 4.04 -62.28 18.67
C ASN A 496 4.75 -61.52 19.81
N LEU A 497 4.35 -60.26 20.06
CA LEU A 497 4.84 -59.47 21.18
C LEU A 497 4.48 -60.12 22.54
N MET A 498 3.24 -60.59 22.69
CA MET A 498 2.79 -61.27 23.92
C MET A 498 3.53 -62.59 24.14
N ASP A 499 3.70 -63.39 23.09
CA ASP A 499 4.42 -64.65 23.11
C ASP A 499 5.87 -64.41 23.55
N PHE A 500 6.51 -63.35 23.05
CA PHE A 500 7.84 -62.94 23.51
C PHE A 500 7.87 -62.54 24.98
N SER A 501 6.89 -61.77 25.46
CA SER A 501 6.78 -61.44 26.89
C SER A 501 6.58 -62.68 27.76
N SER A 502 5.96 -63.73 27.23
CA SER A 502 5.74 -65.01 27.94
C SER A 502 6.81 -66.08 27.68
N SER A 503 7.88 -65.74 26.94
CA SER A 503 8.92 -66.69 26.55
C SER A 503 9.75 -67.23 27.73
N GLY A 504 9.64 -66.59 28.91
CA GLY A 504 10.33 -66.99 30.14
C GLY A 504 11.74 -66.42 30.28
N VAL A 505 12.18 -65.56 29.35
CA VAL A 505 13.52 -64.96 29.36
C VAL A 505 13.69 -63.97 30.50
N ASP A 506 12.67 -63.19 30.82
CA ASP A 506 12.67 -62.25 31.95
C ASP A 506 12.58 -62.94 33.31
N THR A 507 12.15 -64.20 33.35
CA THR A 507 12.07 -65.03 34.56
C THR A 507 13.33 -65.85 34.85
N ILE A 508 14.36 -65.76 34.00
CA ILE A 508 15.64 -66.43 34.24
C ILE A 508 16.27 -65.84 35.51
N ASP A 509 16.62 -66.71 36.47
CA ASP A 509 17.32 -66.28 37.67
C ASP A 509 18.81 -66.05 37.38
N TYR A 510 19.11 -64.90 36.78
CA TYR A 510 20.46 -64.47 36.43
C TYR A 510 21.40 -64.44 37.65
N ASN A 511 20.88 -64.30 38.88
CA ASN A 511 21.71 -64.28 40.07
C ASN A 511 22.32 -65.66 40.36
N ILE A 512 21.61 -66.75 40.06
CA ILE A 512 22.15 -68.11 40.19
C ILE A 512 23.31 -68.31 39.20
N TYR A 513 23.15 -67.89 37.94
CA TYR A 513 24.22 -67.96 36.94
C TYR A 513 25.43 -67.10 37.33
N LEU A 514 25.22 -65.86 37.77
CA LEU A 514 26.30 -64.95 38.21
C LEU A 514 27.00 -65.44 39.48
N ALA A 515 26.25 -65.99 40.45
CA ALA A 515 26.80 -66.52 41.70
C ALA A 515 27.66 -67.76 41.44
N GLU A 516 27.22 -68.65 40.56
CA GLU A 516 27.98 -69.85 40.22
C GLU A 516 29.24 -69.52 39.42
N MET A 517 29.15 -68.58 38.47
CA MET A 517 30.31 -68.11 37.71
C MET A 517 31.27 -67.26 38.54
N GLY A 518 30.83 -66.70 39.66
CA GLY A 518 31.67 -65.93 40.59
C GLY A 518 32.57 -66.81 41.47
N LYS A 519 32.36 -68.13 41.49
CA LYS A 519 33.20 -69.07 42.21
C LYS A 519 34.49 -69.35 41.43
N ALA A 520 35.61 -69.49 42.15
CA ALA A 520 36.83 -70.00 41.54
C ALA A 520 36.58 -71.42 41.01
N PRO A 521 37.10 -71.82 39.83
CA PRO A 521 36.90 -73.15 39.24
C PRO A 521 37.35 -74.32 40.13
N THR A 522 38.28 -74.05 41.06
CA THR A 522 38.82 -75.04 41.99
C THR A 522 38.85 -74.50 43.41
N LYS A 523 38.79 -75.39 44.41
CA LYS A 523 38.78 -75.00 45.84
C LYS A 523 40.11 -74.39 46.29
N VAL A 524 41.16 -74.54 45.49
CA VAL A 524 42.52 -74.05 45.71
C VAL A 524 43.04 -73.25 44.51
N ASN A 525 43.94 -72.31 44.76
CA ASN A 525 44.56 -71.49 43.73
C ASN A 525 45.61 -72.31 42.94
N LEU A 526 45.24 -72.70 41.72
CA LEU A 526 46.06 -73.49 40.80
C LEU A 526 47.16 -72.68 40.09
N LEU A 527 47.38 -71.38 40.37
CA LEU A 527 48.52 -70.63 39.80
C LEU A 527 49.89 -71.22 40.17
N SER A 528 49.95 -72.14 41.14
CA SER A 528 51.14 -72.96 41.40
C SER A 528 51.31 -74.16 40.44
N PHE A 529 50.41 -74.37 39.46
CA PHE A 529 50.37 -75.55 38.59
C PHE A 529 50.01 -75.32 37.08
N ALA A 530 50.35 -74.13 36.55
CA ALA A 530 50.61 -73.79 35.13
C ALA A 530 49.48 -73.70 34.06
N ASN A 531 49.63 -72.65 33.22
CA ASN A 531 49.16 -72.25 31.86
C ASN A 531 47.82 -72.76 31.26
N ASP A 532 47.32 -73.95 31.57
CA ASP A 532 46.06 -74.48 30.98
C ASP A 532 44.81 -73.86 31.62
N LEU A 533 45.00 -73.09 32.70
CA LEU A 533 43.97 -72.41 33.48
C LEU A 533 43.63 -71.01 32.95
N GLU A 534 44.58 -70.33 32.28
CA GLU A 534 44.42 -68.95 31.81
C GLU A 534 43.41 -68.88 30.65
N ALA A 535 43.49 -69.81 29.68
CA ALA A 535 42.49 -69.93 28.62
C ALA A 535 41.08 -70.25 29.14
N LYS A 536 40.96 -71.03 30.23
CA LYS A 536 39.67 -71.39 30.84
C LYS A 536 39.08 -70.28 31.72
N ALA A 537 39.94 -69.45 32.34
CA ALA A 537 39.54 -68.25 33.08
C ALA A 537 39.03 -67.14 32.15
N ASP A 538 39.63 -66.99 30.96
CA ASP A 538 39.16 -66.04 29.94
C ASP A 538 37.73 -66.36 29.46
N HIS A 539 37.38 -67.64 29.27
CA HIS A 539 36.02 -68.07 28.94
C HIS A 539 34.99 -67.76 30.04
N LEU A 540 35.39 -67.84 31.32
CA LEU A 540 34.51 -67.52 32.46
C LEU A 540 34.17 -66.02 32.49
N SER A 541 35.15 -65.15 32.21
CA SER A 541 34.95 -63.70 32.13
C SER A 541 34.00 -63.30 30.99
N THR A 542 34.12 -63.96 29.83
CA THR A 542 33.26 -63.73 28.65
C THR A 542 31.83 -64.21 28.90
N THR A 543 31.66 -65.33 29.62
CA THR A 543 30.34 -65.85 30.00
C THR A 543 29.65 -64.92 30.99
N GLN A 544 30.37 -64.43 32.01
CA GLN A 544 29.83 -63.46 32.97
C GLN A 544 29.36 -62.17 32.29
N GLN A 545 30.12 -61.68 31.31
CA GLN A 545 29.73 -60.52 30.50
C GLN A 545 28.45 -60.82 29.70
N SER A 546 28.37 -61.99 29.06
CA SER A 546 27.20 -62.43 28.30
C SER A 546 25.94 -62.55 29.18
N VAL A 547 26.07 -63.03 30.43
CA VAL A 547 24.97 -63.08 31.40
C VAL A 547 24.50 -61.69 31.79
N ARG A 548 25.42 -60.74 32.03
CA ARG A 548 25.07 -59.35 32.37
C ARG A 548 24.41 -58.62 31.20
N GLU A 549 24.90 -58.85 29.99
CA GLU A 549 24.31 -58.31 28.76
C GLU A 549 22.88 -58.83 28.55
N LEU A 550 22.67 -60.14 28.73
CA LEU A 550 21.36 -60.75 28.65
C LEU A 550 20.41 -60.25 29.76
N GLN A 551 20.89 -60.14 31.00
CA GLN A 551 20.13 -59.59 32.13
C GLN A 551 19.69 -58.14 31.89
N HIS A 552 20.56 -57.33 31.29
CA HIS A 552 20.23 -55.95 30.92
C HIS A 552 19.19 -55.88 29.80
N LYS A 553 19.27 -56.78 28.80
CA LYS A 553 18.32 -56.85 27.68
C LYS A 553 16.95 -57.42 28.08
N SER A 554 16.92 -58.42 28.96
CA SER A 554 15.69 -59.08 29.45
C SER A 554 15.04 -58.38 30.65
N GLY A 555 15.81 -57.58 31.40
CA GLY A 555 15.32 -56.85 32.57
C GLY A 555 14.14 -55.94 32.22
N GLY A 556 12.99 -56.21 32.87
CA GLY A 556 11.76 -55.46 32.66
C GLY A 556 11.12 -55.65 31.28
N LEU A 557 11.47 -56.71 30.55
CA LEU A 557 10.97 -56.95 29.19
C LEU A 557 9.45 -57.03 29.13
N GLY A 558 8.81 -57.79 30.03
CA GLY A 558 7.36 -57.86 30.10
C GLY A 558 6.70 -56.50 30.32
N THR A 559 7.31 -55.63 31.13
CA THR A 559 6.81 -54.26 31.33
C THR A 559 6.97 -53.38 30.08
N LYS A 560 8.06 -53.56 29.32
CA LYS A 560 8.28 -52.85 28.04
C LYS A 560 7.27 -53.29 26.98
N VAL A 561 7.03 -54.59 26.84
CA VAL A 561 6.03 -55.13 25.91
C VAL A 561 4.63 -54.67 26.30
N ALA A 562 4.25 -54.74 27.58
CA ALA A 562 2.96 -54.26 28.06
C ALA A 562 2.75 -52.76 27.77
N HIS A 563 3.79 -51.94 27.96
CA HIS A 563 3.73 -50.52 27.61
C HIS A 563 3.57 -50.29 26.10
N ILE A 564 4.26 -51.07 25.26
CA ILE A 564 4.12 -51.00 23.79
C ILE A 564 2.70 -51.37 23.37
N ILE A 565 2.13 -52.46 23.89
CA ILE A 565 0.76 -52.87 23.59
C ILE A 565 -0.24 -51.80 24.04
N SER A 566 -0.09 -51.24 25.25
CA SER A 566 -0.93 -50.15 25.73
C SER A 566 -0.82 -48.88 24.86
N SER A 567 0.39 -48.52 24.43
CA SER A 567 0.62 -47.39 23.52
C SER A 567 0.03 -47.65 22.13
N LEU A 568 0.09 -48.90 21.66
CA LEU A 568 -0.51 -49.35 20.41
C LEU A 568 -2.05 -49.28 20.48
N ASP A 569 -2.67 -49.77 21.56
CA ASP A 569 -4.11 -49.64 21.79
C ASP A 569 -4.54 -48.17 21.78
N SER A 570 -3.81 -47.32 22.50
CA SER A 570 -4.05 -45.88 22.54
C SER A 570 -3.95 -45.22 21.17
N ALA A 571 -2.93 -45.55 20.38
CA ALA A 571 -2.77 -45.02 19.02
C ALA A 571 -3.85 -45.55 18.06
N GLN A 572 -4.21 -46.83 18.19
CA GLN A 572 -5.25 -47.47 17.38
C GLN A 572 -6.64 -46.88 17.67
N ASP A 573 -6.96 -46.64 18.94
CA ASP A 573 -8.18 -45.97 19.37
C ASP A 573 -8.20 -44.49 18.96
N PHE A 574 -7.06 -43.80 19.05
CA PHE A 574 -6.92 -42.44 18.55
C PHE A 574 -7.22 -42.38 17.05
N LEU A 575 -6.64 -43.26 16.23
CA LEU A 575 -6.94 -43.34 14.81
C LEU A 575 -8.43 -43.63 14.58
N LYS A 576 -8.99 -44.64 15.25
CA LYS A 576 -10.41 -45.02 15.09
C LYS A 576 -11.38 -43.89 15.43
N THR A 577 -11.07 -43.08 16.45
CA THR A 577 -11.98 -42.04 16.96
C THR A 577 -11.75 -40.67 16.33
N ARG A 578 -10.49 -40.29 16.05
CA ARG A 578 -10.11 -38.94 15.63
C ARG A 578 -9.88 -38.79 14.15
N ILE A 579 -9.58 -39.85 13.39
CA ILE A 579 -9.20 -39.72 11.98
C ILE A 579 -10.25 -38.99 11.16
N SER A 580 -11.53 -39.30 11.36
CA SER A 580 -12.63 -38.62 10.66
C SER A 580 -12.67 -37.12 10.99
N SER A 581 -12.51 -36.74 12.27
CA SER A 581 -12.46 -35.33 12.66
C SER A 581 -11.24 -34.59 12.11
N VAL A 582 -10.07 -35.23 12.07
CA VAL A 582 -8.83 -34.66 11.52
C VAL A 582 -8.97 -34.43 10.02
N ILE A 583 -9.55 -35.39 9.29
CA ILE A 583 -9.83 -35.24 7.85
C ILE A 583 -10.75 -34.05 7.62
N VAL A 584 -11.85 -33.93 8.37
CA VAL A 584 -12.79 -32.81 8.21
C VAL A 584 -12.12 -31.47 8.52
N GLU A 585 -11.31 -31.39 9.59
CA GLU A 585 -10.61 -30.17 9.98
C GLU A 585 -9.58 -29.72 8.94
N GLU A 586 -8.70 -30.62 8.49
CA GLU A 586 -7.70 -30.30 7.46
C GLU A 586 -8.36 -30.04 6.09
N SER A 587 -9.45 -30.74 5.74
CA SER A 587 -10.21 -30.48 4.51
C SER A 587 -10.85 -29.09 4.52
N LYS A 588 -11.42 -28.68 5.66
CA LYS A 588 -11.99 -27.34 5.82
C LYS A 588 -10.92 -26.25 5.72
N LYS A 589 -9.77 -26.46 6.38
CA LYS A 589 -8.64 -25.53 6.31
C LYS A 589 -8.08 -25.40 4.89
N TYR A 590 -7.97 -26.52 4.18
CA TYR A 590 -7.54 -26.55 2.78
C TYR A 590 -8.56 -25.84 1.87
N GLY A 591 -9.85 -26.15 2.00
CA GLY A 591 -10.92 -25.48 1.26
C GLY A 591 -10.97 -23.97 1.49
N ASN A 592 -10.85 -23.52 2.74
CA ASN A 592 -10.76 -22.10 3.09
C ASN A 592 -9.55 -21.41 2.45
N THR A 593 -8.42 -22.13 2.29
CA THR A 593 -7.23 -21.58 1.62
C THR A 593 -7.51 -21.33 0.14
N VAL A 594 -8.16 -22.30 -0.54
CA VAL A 594 -8.55 -22.17 -1.94
C VAL A 594 -9.56 -21.03 -2.14
N ILE A 595 -10.62 -20.99 -1.32
CA ILE A 595 -11.65 -19.93 -1.35
C ILE A 595 -11.02 -18.56 -1.08
N GLY A 596 -10.12 -18.48 -0.09
CA GLY A 596 -9.46 -17.23 0.29
C GLY A 596 -8.63 -16.58 -0.81
N TYR A 597 -8.11 -17.34 -1.78
CA TYR A 597 -7.46 -16.75 -2.96
C TYR A 597 -8.43 -15.93 -3.80
N PHE A 598 -9.64 -16.43 -3.99
CA PHE A 598 -10.66 -15.77 -4.79
C PHE A 598 -11.32 -14.61 -4.05
N GLU A 599 -11.59 -14.76 -2.76
CA GLU A 599 -12.09 -13.64 -1.94
C GLU A 599 -11.13 -12.45 -1.99
N ARG A 600 -9.83 -12.68 -1.81
CA ARG A 600 -8.81 -11.62 -1.90
C ARG A 600 -8.76 -10.99 -3.28
N TYR A 601 -8.81 -11.81 -4.33
CA TYR A 601 -8.82 -11.33 -5.71
C TYR A 601 -10.05 -10.45 -5.98
N LEU A 602 -11.26 -10.91 -5.62
CA LEU A 602 -12.50 -10.17 -5.87
C LEU A 602 -12.60 -8.90 -5.04
N GLN A 603 -12.13 -8.91 -3.79
CA GLN A 603 -12.02 -7.70 -2.98
C GLN A 603 -11.05 -6.69 -3.62
N TRP A 604 -9.92 -7.17 -4.13
CA TRP A 604 -8.99 -6.32 -4.86
C TRP A 604 -9.61 -5.76 -6.15
N VAL A 605 -10.29 -6.58 -6.96
CA VAL A 605 -11.01 -6.13 -8.17
C VAL A 605 -12.05 -5.06 -7.81
N LYS A 606 -12.86 -5.30 -6.76
CA LYS A 606 -13.85 -4.35 -6.27
C LYS A 606 -13.19 -3.01 -5.95
N ILE A 607 -12.21 -3.00 -5.04
CA ILE A 607 -11.52 -1.77 -4.63
C ILE A 607 -10.85 -1.08 -5.82
N SER A 608 -10.19 -1.83 -6.70
CA SER A 608 -9.54 -1.27 -7.88
C SER A 608 -10.54 -0.60 -8.82
N ILE A 609 -11.67 -1.24 -9.15
CA ILE A 609 -12.66 -0.63 -10.05
C ILE A 609 -13.39 0.54 -9.38
N THR A 610 -13.71 0.44 -8.10
CA THR A 610 -14.49 1.50 -7.41
C THR A 610 -13.64 2.72 -7.08
N GLU A 611 -12.40 2.54 -6.62
CA GLU A 611 -11.60 3.61 -6.03
C GLU A 611 -10.37 4.04 -6.85
N GLN A 612 -9.75 3.14 -7.62
CA GLN A 612 -8.43 3.38 -8.22
C GLN A 612 -8.47 3.61 -9.74
N ILE A 613 -9.32 2.87 -10.44
CA ILE A 613 -9.50 2.98 -11.89
C ILE A 613 -10.28 4.26 -12.20
N ALA A 614 -9.92 4.90 -13.32
CA ALA A 614 -10.60 6.09 -13.82
C ALA A 614 -10.65 7.23 -12.79
N ALA A 615 -9.51 7.52 -12.15
CA ALA A 615 -9.40 8.66 -11.24
C ALA A 615 -9.82 9.95 -11.94
N CYS A 616 -10.79 10.68 -11.36
CA CYS A 616 -11.46 11.77 -12.06
C CYS A 616 -10.76 13.14 -11.93
N LYS A 617 -9.51 13.17 -11.47
CA LYS A 617 -8.70 14.38 -11.39
C LYS A 617 -8.59 15.16 -12.70
N PRO A 618 -8.45 14.54 -13.89
CA PRO A 618 -8.47 15.27 -15.16
C PRO A 618 -9.74 16.09 -15.39
N VAL A 619 -10.89 15.64 -14.88
CA VAL A 619 -12.17 16.37 -14.97
C VAL A 619 -12.12 17.63 -14.12
N ALA A 620 -11.68 17.53 -12.86
CA ALA A 620 -11.50 18.69 -12.00
C ALA A 620 -10.46 19.67 -12.56
N THR A 621 -9.34 19.16 -13.10
CA THR A 621 -8.30 20.00 -13.73
C THR A 621 -8.81 20.73 -14.97
N ALA A 622 -9.63 20.07 -15.80
CA ALA A 622 -10.24 20.71 -16.96
C ALA A 622 -11.19 21.83 -16.54
N LEU A 623 -11.98 21.62 -15.48
CA LEU A 623 -12.87 22.64 -14.94
C LEU A 623 -12.10 23.81 -14.30
N ASP A 624 -11.07 23.52 -13.50
CA ASP A 624 -10.17 24.53 -12.90
C ASP A 624 -9.48 25.35 -14.00
N SER A 625 -9.03 24.69 -15.06
CA SER A 625 -8.43 25.38 -16.21
C SER A 625 -9.42 26.27 -16.94
N ALA A 626 -10.68 25.86 -17.09
CA ALA A 626 -11.70 26.65 -17.78
C ALA A 626 -12.16 27.86 -16.97
N VAL A 627 -12.42 27.67 -15.67
CA VAL A 627 -12.99 28.73 -14.82
C VAL A 627 -11.89 29.54 -14.13
N ASP A 628 -11.03 28.91 -13.35
CA ASP A 628 -10.03 29.62 -12.53
C ASP A 628 -8.88 30.18 -13.39
N VAL A 629 -8.35 29.39 -14.32
CA VAL A 629 -7.22 29.82 -15.16
C VAL A 629 -7.68 30.69 -16.32
N LEU A 630 -8.57 30.20 -17.18
CA LEU A 630 -8.95 30.89 -18.41
C LEU A 630 -9.89 32.08 -18.13
N LEU A 631 -11.04 31.84 -17.49
CA LEU A 631 -11.98 32.93 -17.25
C LEU A 631 -11.42 33.91 -16.20
N CYS A 632 -11.10 33.45 -15.01
CA CYS A 632 -10.76 34.33 -13.89
C CYS A 632 -9.36 34.94 -14.04
N SER A 633 -8.32 34.12 -14.22
CA SER A 633 -6.95 34.63 -14.26
C SER A 633 -6.54 35.22 -15.61
N TYR A 634 -6.89 34.59 -16.74
CA TYR A 634 -6.43 35.07 -18.04
C TYR A 634 -7.26 36.24 -18.55
N ILE A 635 -8.57 36.28 -18.26
CA ILE A 635 -9.48 37.32 -18.78
C ILE A 635 -9.83 38.36 -17.71
N ILE A 636 -10.39 37.93 -16.58
CA ILE A 636 -11.01 38.85 -15.61
C ILE A 636 -9.98 39.64 -14.81
N ASP A 637 -8.90 39.03 -14.35
CA ASP A 637 -7.81 39.71 -13.64
C ASP A 637 -7.22 40.89 -14.45
N PRO A 638 -6.85 40.71 -15.74
CA PRO A 638 -6.39 41.83 -16.57
C PRO A 638 -7.47 42.86 -16.85
N VAL A 639 -8.72 42.45 -17.10
CA VAL A 639 -9.83 43.41 -17.28
C VAL A 639 -10.01 44.25 -16.02
N ASN A 640 -9.88 43.64 -14.84
CA ASN A 640 -9.96 44.31 -13.56
C ASN A 640 -8.81 45.30 -13.35
N LEU A 641 -7.58 44.88 -13.66
CA LEU A 641 -6.42 45.77 -13.62
C LEU A 641 -6.54 46.93 -14.63
N PHE A 642 -7.11 46.67 -15.81
CA PHE A 642 -7.29 47.67 -16.86
C PHE A 642 -8.26 48.77 -16.41
N TRP A 643 -9.49 48.40 -15.99
CA TRP A 643 -10.46 49.41 -15.56
C TRP A 643 -10.02 50.13 -14.29
N PHE A 644 -9.32 49.44 -13.38
CA PHE A 644 -8.77 50.07 -12.17
C PHE A 644 -7.69 51.11 -12.53
N GLY A 645 -6.77 50.76 -13.43
CA GLY A 645 -5.71 51.66 -13.91
C GLY A 645 -6.25 52.89 -14.64
N ILE A 646 -7.11 52.67 -15.63
CA ILE A 646 -7.73 53.74 -16.43
C ILE A 646 -8.73 54.56 -15.59
N GLY A 647 -9.48 53.90 -14.71
CA GLY A 647 -10.42 54.54 -13.79
C GLY A 647 -9.70 55.47 -12.82
N LYS A 648 -8.60 55.02 -12.22
CA LYS A 648 -7.72 55.85 -11.40
C LYS A 648 -7.20 57.06 -12.18
N ALA A 649 -6.66 56.84 -13.39
CA ALA A 649 -6.19 57.92 -14.25
C ALA A 649 -7.30 58.95 -14.56
N THR A 650 -8.52 58.48 -14.82
CA THR A 650 -9.69 59.32 -15.14
C THR A 650 -10.19 60.10 -13.92
N ILE A 651 -10.18 59.51 -12.73
CA ILE A 651 -10.54 60.21 -11.47
C ILE A 651 -9.55 61.34 -11.18
N PHE A 652 -8.24 61.07 -11.32
CA PHE A 652 -7.19 62.07 -11.09
C PHE A 652 -7.13 63.14 -12.19
N LEU A 653 -7.70 62.88 -13.37
CA LEU A 653 -7.86 63.87 -14.43
C LEU A 653 -8.69 65.08 -13.96
N LEU A 654 -9.70 64.86 -13.12
CA LEU A 654 -10.61 65.92 -12.64
C LEU A 654 -9.89 67.00 -11.82
N PRO A 655 -9.16 66.68 -10.74
CA PRO A 655 -8.35 67.68 -10.04
C PRO A 655 -7.20 68.19 -10.92
N ALA A 656 -6.62 67.35 -11.80
CA ALA A 656 -5.57 67.80 -12.73
C ALA A 656 -6.05 68.96 -13.61
N ILE A 657 -7.27 68.87 -14.16
CA ILE A 657 -7.89 69.94 -14.94
C ILE A 657 -7.99 71.24 -14.13
N ILE A 658 -8.47 71.16 -12.88
CA ILE A 658 -8.65 72.34 -12.02
C ILE A 658 -7.30 73.02 -11.77
N PHE A 659 -6.30 72.24 -11.37
CA PHE A 659 -4.96 72.76 -11.09
C PHE A 659 -4.26 73.26 -12.35
N ALA A 660 -4.41 72.59 -13.50
CA ALA A 660 -3.87 73.02 -14.78
C ALA A 660 -4.47 74.37 -15.24
N VAL A 661 -5.80 74.55 -15.14
CA VAL A 661 -6.45 75.83 -15.45
C VAL A 661 -5.97 76.96 -14.53
N LYS A 662 -5.85 76.69 -13.23
CA LYS A 662 -5.36 77.67 -12.25
C LYS A 662 -3.89 78.01 -12.48
N LEU A 663 -3.07 77.02 -12.78
CA LEU A 663 -1.64 77.16 -13.02
C LEU A 663 -1.34 77.85 -14.35
N ALA A 664 -2.12 77.57 -15.41
CA ALA A 664 -1.97 78.20 -16.72
C ALA A 664 -2.05 79.73 -16.65
N LYS A 665 -2.83 80.29 -15.72
CA LYS A 665 -2.87 81.74 -15.47
C LYS A 665 -1.53 82.33 -15.02
N TYR A 666 -0.67 81.54 -14.38
CA TYR A 666 0.66 81.98 -13.94
C TYR A 666 1.75 81.82 -15.00
N TYR A 667 1.46 81.18 -16.13
CA TYR A 667 2.43 80.95 -17.20
C TYR A 667 2.06 81.66 -18.51
N ARG A 668 0.77 81.78 -18.85
CA ARG A 668 0.31 82.49 -20.06
C ARG A 668 0.58 83.99 -19.99
N ARG A 669 0.95 84.59 -21.13
CA ARG A 669 0.97 86.05 -21.28
C ARG A 669 -0.46 86.58 -21.19
N MET A 670 -0.67 87.60 -20.38
CA MET A 670 -1.97 88.25 -20.17
C MET A 670 -2.10 89.52 -21.01
N ASP A 671 -3.32 89.92 -21.33
CA ASP A 671 -3.62 91.13 -22.11
C ASP A 671 -3.67 92.38 -21.22
N SER A 672 -4.00 92.21 -19.93
CA SER A 672 -3.98 93.29 -18.94
C SER A 672 -3.62 92.78 -17.54
N GLU A 673 -3.15 93.68 -16.68
CA GLU A 673 -2.79 93.42 -15.28
C GLU A 673 -3.18 94.59 -14.39
N ASP A 674 -3.43 94.33 -13.11
CA ASP A 674 -3.59 95.41 -12.11
C ASP A 674 -2.23 96.08 -11.86
N VAL A 675 -2.17 97.41 -11.92
CA VAL A 675 -1.02 98.18 -11.43
C VAL A 675 -1.10 98.17 -9.90
N TYR A 676 -0.06 97.68 -9.24
CA TYR A 676 0.11 97.95 -7.81
C TYR A 676 0.55 99.41 -7.67
N ASP A 677 -0.31 100.25 -7.10
CA ASP A 677 0.11 101.51 -6.52
C ASP A 677 0.97 101.20 -5.29
N ASP A 678 2.27 100.99 -5.49
CA ASP A 678 3.24 101.32 -4.45
C ASP A 678 3.40 102.86 -4.45
N MET A 679 2.36 103.59 -4.05
CA MET A 679 2.44 105.03 -3.79
C MET A 679 1.58 105.41 -2.58
N GLU A 680 2.20 105.37 -1.41
CA GLU A 680 1.87 106.36 -0.36
C GLU A 680 2.25 107.76 -0.89
N ASN A 681 1.23 108.59 -1.08
CA ASN A 681 1.15 110.06 -0.99
C ASN A 681 2.46 110.86 -0.79
N GLY A 682 2.72 111.98 -1.47
CA GLY A 682 1.89 112.83 -2.33
C GLY A 682 2.79 113.80 -3.12
N ASN A 683 2.31 114.58 -4.08
CA ASN A 683 1.21 115.51 -3.92
C ASN A 683 0.79 116.10 -5.31
N ILE A 684 -0.47 116.54 -5.39
CA ILE A 684 -1.06 117.52 -6.32
C ILE A 684 -1.57 117.00 -7.69
N GLY A 685 -2.89 117.17 -7.89
CA GLY A 685 -3.41 117.76 -9.12
C GLY A 685 -4.46 116.97 -9.91
N PHE A 686 -5.72 117.19 -9.58
CA PHE A 686 -6.90 116.83 -10.39
C PHE A 686 -6.80 117.36 -11.83
N HIS A 687 -7.11 116.51 -12.84
CA HIS A 687 -7.92 116.93 -13.99
C HIS A 687 -8.64 115.74 -14.64
N ARG A 688 -9.97 115.84 -14.64
CA ARG A 688 -10.93 115.02 -15.40
C ARG A 688 -11.13 115.63 -16.77
N HIS A 689 -11.29 114.80 -17.79
CA HIS A 689 -12.16 114.91 -18.99
C HIS A 689 -11.54 114.01 -20.07
N HIS A 690 -12.24 113.33 -20.98
CA HIS A 690 -13.59 112.80 -21.09
C HIS A 690 -13.55 111.97 -22.39
N SER A 691 -14.34 110.91 -22.45
CA SER A 691 -14.54 110.06 -23.63
C SER A 691 -15.13 110.80 -24.84
N THR A 692 -14.81 110.34 -26.05
CA THR A 692 -15.67 110.50 -27.24
C THR A 692 -15.89 109.16 -27.94
N GLN A 693 -17.16 108.92 -28.21
CA GLN A 693 -17.77 107.73 -28.83
C GLN A 693 -17.61 107.69 -30.35
N THR A 694 -17.70 106.46 -30.88
CA THR A 694 -18.29 106.00 -32.17
C THR A 694 -17.74 106.56 -33.49
N VAL A 695 -17.15 105.70 -34.33
CA VAL A 695 -17.80 104.81 -35.33
C VAL A 695 -16.94 103.55 -35.47
#